data_AF-A0A8H4X223-F1
#
_entry.id   AF-A0A8H4X223-F1
#
_cell.length_a   1.000
_cell.length_b   1.000
_cell.length_c   1.000
_cell.angle_alpha   90.00
_cell.angle_beta   90.00
_cell.angle_gamma   90.00
#
_symmetry.space_group_name_H-M   'P 1'
#
loop_
_entity.id
_entity.type
_entity.pdbx_description
1 polymer ?
#
loop_
_entity_poly.entity_id
_entity_poly.type
_entity_poly.pdbx_seq_one_letter_code
_entity_poly.pdbx_strand_id
1 'polypeptide(L)'
;MTTRRHVHFNPKAKSWISPEPASAQAIDRFHQSLPNYEPTPLVSLDCVAKEIGVGAVHVKDETNRFALPAFKILGASWGAFRSITEKFGLPLGSDIDTVRQAAKSHQLTLYAATEGNHGRAVARMGAIFNISAEIHVPASMHPSTVKLIESEGAKVVMSKGRYEDAMLEAESASKHEKGILVQDHAFGDYQTVPQESNWIVDGYGTMMREVDRQLGSTKADLVIAPVGVGSFAQAVVSHFKRQGTSTSTLTVEPDTAACLWKSLEKGEFAEIPTTGTIMAGLNCGAPSTIAWDLLKNGVDASLTVSDYEAHQSVLYLQSQGINAGPCGASTLAALRRLTPDDKRALGLNEKSTVVIFCTERNRDYDVPHDVSVTDPVALTQTLVQINSASPDLGSVPGPGETTIARYVAAWLEHRDLETHWVEYTKGRPSVVGVVRGSGGGKSVMFNGHLDTVTIMGYDDDPLSGKIVDGRLYGRGSADMKGGVAAGMIALANAKKLGLRGDVIFTGVADEESLSKGTEDILRAGWRADAAVVSESTNLEINHAHKGYCHIEIKVFGLAAHGSRADLGIDAIVNAGHFLVEFGKYVKKLQEGPGDETLGTGTAHASIVHGGEEESSYPAQCTIIAERRTVPGESNEVVQKEFDDIIARVAKEVADFKAEARIFFSRPPQFTAADHPFTKLVSSIVGSVTGKDAVVAGAPFWTDCALLAEKGIVPLLWGPKGEGFHGKEEFVHIKSIEQVAEGLTNIAAEFFTALERYKEDTNSVAGWLASTAKASGYKPQTTKSNDKDTHQKSSGRLKGNARKEAKQNATGSKNETGQKYTVEVKDFIPMANHIAAQKKPRIQVPGSFATTIDRVIYERSSFRRLLTEQGLEVDKTTDDSHAHFVRVLEAVREALRPNMSKPARGKSPQPNNPRGLAQNFGLLTVEEPSAEFLNAVEHPKQVAQDKTVYEVEEQDSLDDALTIWHLLITDAKKIRERIAWV
;
A
#
# COMPACT_ATOMS: atom_id res chain seq x y z
N MET A 1 -22.64 -2.17 -0.02
CA MET A 1 -21.82 -3.32 -0.47
C MET A 1 -20.59 -3.42 0.42
N THR A 2 -20.31 -4.61 0.96
CA THR A 2 -19.20 -4.86 1.90
C THR A 2 -17.85 -4.60 1.23
N THR A 3 -16.95 -3.86 1.89
CA THR A 3 -15.58 -3.59 1.40
C THR A 3 -14.66 -4.80 1.45
N ARG A 4 -15.12 -5.91 2.02
CA ARG A 4 -14.37 -7.17 2.18
C ARG A 4 -14.12 -7.85 0.84
N ARG A 5 -13.00 -8.58 0.73
CA ARG A 5 -12.72 -9.53 -0.36
C ARG A 5 -13.94 -10.42 -0.60
N HIS A 6 -14.34 -10.65 -1.84
CA HIS A 6 -15.53 -11.44 -2.17
C HIS A 6 -15.24 -12.96 -2.15
N VAL A 7 -16.28 -13.80 -2.21
CA VAL A 7 -16.14 -15.26 -2.36
C VAL A 7 -15.96 -15.58 -3.85
N HIS A 8 -14.90 -16.29 -4.20
CA HIS A 8 -14.70 -16.80 -5.55
C HIS A 8 -15.64 -17.99 -5.78
N PHE A 9 -16.36 -18.02 -6.90
CA PHE A 9 -17.20 -19.15 -7.29
C PHE A 9 -16.78 -19.71 -8.65
N ASN A 10 -16.61 -21.03 -8.72
CA ASN A 10 -16.24 -21.74 -9.93
C ASN A 10 -17.39 -22.68 -10.37
N PRO A 11 -18.30 -22.22 -11.25
CA PRO A 11 -19.43 -23.04 -11.68
C PRO A 11 -19.01 -24.28 -12.49
N LYS A 12 -17.79 -24.32 -13.05
CA LYS A 12 -17.28 -25.47 -13.82
C LYS A 12 -16.90 -26.64 -12.91
N ALA A 13 -16.53 -26.37 -11.66
CA ALA A 13 -16.14 -27.40 -10.69
C ALA A 13 -17.27 -28.35 -10.29
N LYS A 14 -18.53 -27.93 -10.46
CA LYS A 14 -19.70 -28.76 -10.16
C LYS A 14 -19.79 -30.00 -11.06
N SER A 15 -19.35 -29.88 -12.31
CA SER A 15 -19.34 -30.99 -13.29
C SER A 15 -17.99 -31.68 -13.43
N TRP A 16 -16.94 -31.14 -12.78
CA TRP A 16 -15.61 -31.71 -12.85
C TRP A 16 -15.49 -32.92 -11.94
N ILE A 17 -14.82 -33.97 -12.43
CA ILE A 17 -14.60 -35.22 -11.71
C ILE A 17 -13.10 -35.42 -11.57
N SER A 18 -12.67 -35.71 -10.36
CA SER A 18 -11.28 -36.03 -10.08
C SER A 18 -10.89 -37.38 -10.66
N PRO A 19 -9.65 -37.53 -11.18
CA PRO A 19 -9.09 -38.84 -11.44
C PRO A 19 -9.15 -39.75 -10.20
N GLU A 20 -9.41 -41.04 -10.41
CA GLU A 20 -9.46 -42.02 -9.32
C GLU A 20 -8.08 -42.16 -8.65
N PRO A 21 -7.99 -42.10 -7.31
CA PRO A 21 -6.73 -42.27 -6.61
C PRO A 21 -6.21 -43.72 -6.65
N ALA A 22 -4.92 -43.90 -6.36
CA ALA A 22 -4.31 -45.22 -6.21
C ALA A 22 -4.95 -46.02 -5.05
N SER A 23 -4.87 -47.36 -5.10
CA SER A 23 -5.63 -48.31 -4.26
C SER A 23 -5.82 -47.92 -2.78
N ALA A 24 -7.00 -47.39 -2.45
CA ALA A 24 -7.36 -46.90 -1.11
C ALA A 24 -7.23 -47.97 0.01
N GLN A 25 -7.42 -49.25 -0.32
CA GLN A 25 -7.33 -50.35 0.65
C GLN A 25 -5.91 -50.62 1.16
N ALA A 26 -4.87 -50.30 0.38
CA ALA A 26 -3.49 -50.47 0.84
C ALA A 26 -3.14 -49.42 1.89
N ILE A 27 -3.55 -48.17 1.67
CA ILE A 27 -3.29 -47.03 2.56
C ILE A 27 -3.95 -47.24 3.91
N ASP A 28 -5.23 -47.63 3.93
CA ASP A 28 -5.97 -47.83 5.18
C ASP A 28 -5.37 -48.96 6.01
N ARG A 29 -5.00 -50.08 5.37
CA ARG A 29 -4.31 -51.19 6.04
C ARG A 29 -2.97 -50.77 6.62
N PHE A 30 -2.20 -49.97 5.88
CA PHE A 30 -0.93 -49.42 6.35
C PHE A 30 -1.13 -48.53 7.58
N HIS A 31 -2.01 -47.53 7.53
CA HIS A 31 -2.23 -46.66 8.68
C HIS A 31 -2.75 -47.41 9.90
N GLN A 32 -3.64 -48.40 9.72
CA GLN A 32 -4.12 -49.26 10.80
C GLN A 32 -3.01 -50.11 11.44
N SER A 33 -1.92 -50.37 10.72
CA SER A 33 -0.77 -51.11 11.26
C SER A 33 0.19 -50.24 12.08
N LEU A 34 0.11 -48.91 11.96
CA LEU A 34 1.00 -48.00 12.68
C LEU A 34 0.61 -47.91 14.18
N PRO A 35 1.60 -47.73 15.08
CA PRO A 35 1.35 -47.61 16.51
C PRO A 35 0.50 -46.37 16.81
N ASN A 36 -0.45 -46.47 17.74
CA ASN A 36 -1.38 -45.41 18.14
C ASN A 36 -2.35 -44.94 17.04
N TYR A 37 -2.62 -45.78 16.02
CA TYR A 37 -3.70 -45.49 15.08
C TYR A 37 -5.07 -45.69 15.74
N GLU A 38 -5.86 -44.62 15.76
CA GLU A 38 -7.30 -44.68 15.96
C GLU A 38 -7.96 -43.69 14.99
N PRO A 39 -9.14 -44.01 14.41
CA PRO A 39 -9.92 -43.02 13.69
C PRO A 39 -10.25 -41.84 14.60
N THR A 40 -9.88 -40.62 14.20
CA THR A 40 -10.16 -39.43 15.00
C THR A 40 -11.65 -39.13 15.06
N PRO A 41 -12.15 -38.43 16.09
CA PRO A 41 -13.56 -38.10 16.21
C PRO A 41 -14.10 -37.24 15.06
N LEU A 42 -15.34 -37.52 14.66
CA LEU A 42 -16.17 -36.61 13.86
C LEU A 42 -17.23 -36.03 14.80
N VAL A 43 -17.00 -34.80 15.29
CA VAL A 43 -17.80 -34.18 16.35
C VAL A 43 -18.94 -33.37 15.73
N SER A 44 -20.16 -33.50 16.26
CA SER A 44 -21.31 -32.69 15.81
C SER A 44 -21.28 -31.30 16.45
N LEU A 45 -21.58 -30.26 15.67
CA LEU A 45 -21.69 -28.87 16.09
C LEU A 45 -23.14 -28.38 15.92
N ASP A 46 -24.06 -28.95 16.69
CA ASP A 46 -25.51 -28.74 16.53
C ASP A 46 -25.93 -27.26 16.65
N CYS A 47 -25.25 -26.49 17.51
CA CYS A 47 -25.49 -25.06 17.64
C CYS A 47 -25.10 -24.28 16.37
N VAL A 48 -23.98 -24.64 15.73
CA VAL A 48 -23.55 -24.05 14.47
C VAL A 48 -24.50 -24.44 13.34
N ALA A 49 -24.98 -25.70 13.30
CA ALA A 49 -25.95 -26.11 12.30
C ALA A 49 -27.23 -25.25 12.33
N LYS A 50 -27.74 -24.95 13.53
CA LYS A 50 -28.88 -24.04 13.73
C LYS A 50 -28.55 -22.59 13.37
N GLU A 51 -27.37 -22.10 13.77
CA GLU A 51 -26.86 -20.75 13.44
C GLU A 51 -26.81 -20.52 11.93
N ILE A 52 -26.28 -21.50 11.18
CA ILE A 52 -26.09 -21.42 9.73
C ILE A 52 -27.39 -21.74 8.97
N GLY A 53 -28.30 -22.50 9.56
CA GLY A 53 -29.56 -22.94 8.93
C GLY A 53 -29.39 -24.16 8.04
N VAL A 54 -28.57 -25.13 8.45
CA VAL A 54 -28.32 -26.41 7.75
C VAL A 54 -28.69 -27.59 8.64
N GLY A 55 -28.80 -28.79 8.05
CA GLY A 55 -29.24 -29.99 8.76
C GLY A 55 -28.21 -30.51 9.77
N ALA A 56 -26.92 -30.48 9.41
CA ALA A 56 -25.83 -30.89 10.29
C ALA A 56 -24.53 -30.17 9.95
N VAL A 57 -23.70 -29.94 10.97
CA VAL A 57 -22.32 -29.46 10.83
C VAL A 57 -21.44 -30.39 11.66
N HIS A 58 -20.45 -31.00 11.02
CA HIS A 58 -19.49 -31.87 11.68
C HIS A 58 -18.07 -31.33 11.55
N VAL A 59 -17.29 -31.44 12.62
CA VAL A 59 -15.86 -31.13 12.62
C VAL A 59 -15.05 -32.40 12.78
N LYS A 60 -14.15 -32.65 11.83
CA LYS A 60 -13.17 -33.73 11.90
C LYS A 60 -11.98 -33.26 12.73
N ASP A 61 -11.84 -33.79 13.94
CA ASP A 61 -10.88 -33.33 14.94
C ASP A 61 -9.53 -34.05 14.82
N GLU A 62 -8.54 -33.41 14.17
CA GLU A 62 -7.19 -33.96 14.01
C GLU A 62 -6.20 -33.48 15.08
N THR A 63 -6.67 -32.86 16.16
CA THR A 63 -5.81 -32.30 17.22
C THR A 63 -5.03 -33.36 18.02
N ASN A 64 -5.31 -34.65 17.83
CA ASN A 64 -4.66 -35.77 18.53
C ASN A 64 -4.37 -36.99 17.63
N ARG A 65 -4.18 -36.78 16.32
CA ARG A 65 -3.90 -37.86 15.36
C ARG A 65 -2.58 -38.56 15.69
N PHE A 66 -2.59 -39.87 15.96
CA PHE A 66 -1.40 -40.65 16.38
C PHE A 66 -0.69 -40.09 17.63
N ALA A 67 -1.43 -39.45 18.54
CA ALA A 67 -0.88 -38.68 19.67
C ALA A 67 0.04 -37.52 19.26
N LEU A 68 -0.08 -37.04 18.01
CA LEU A 68 0.54 -35.84 17.48
C LEU A 68 -0.51 -34.73 17.37
N PRO A 69 -0.09 -33.44 17.39
CA PRO A 69 -1.01 -32.31 17.41
C PRO A 69 -1.65 -31.98 16.05
N ALA A 70 -1.48 -32.81 15.01
CA ALA A 70 -1.98 -32.53 13.67
C ALA A 70 -2.04 -33.77 12.76
N PHE A 71 -2.76 -33.65 11.65
CA PHE A 71 -2.98 -34.70 10.66
C PHE A 71 -1.76 -35.10 9.82
N LYS A 72 -0.71 -34.28 9.76
CA LYS A 72 0.37 -34.37 8.76
C LYS A 72 1.07 -35.74 8.69
N ILE A 73 1.05 -36.49 9.79
CA ILE A 73 1.56 -37.86 9.87
C ILE A 73 0.88 -38.84 8.90
N LEU A 74 -0.39 -38.63 8.52
CA LEU A 74 -1.06 -39.48 7.51
C LEU A 74 -0.33 -39.42 6.17
N GLY A 75 0.00 -38.22 5.69
CA GLY A 75 0.74 -38.05 4.44
C GLY A 75 2.21 -38.44 4.58
N ALA A 76 2.89 -37.92 5.61
CA ALA A 76 4.32 -38.18 5.82
C ALA A 76 4.64 -39.68 5.99
N SER A 77 3.78 -40.42 6.71
CA SER A 77 3.98 -41.86 6.92
C SER A 77 3.81 -42.67 5.65
N TRP A 78 2.76 -42.40 4.86
CA TRP A 78 2.54 -43.10 3.59
C TRP A 78 3.62 -42.73 2.55
N GLY A 79 4.01 -41.46 2.47
CA GLY A 79 5.13 -41.01 1.63
C GLY A 79 6.42 -41.75 1.96
N ALA A 80 6.83 -41.75 3.24
CA ALA A 80 8.05 -42.45 3.68
C ALA A 80 7.99 -43.97 3.42
N PHE A 81 6.85 -44.61 3.73
CA PHE A 81 6.64 -46.04 3.44
C PHE A 81 6.78 -46.33 1.94
N ARG A 82 6.10 -45.56 1.10
CA ARG A 82 6.13 -45.72 -0.35
C ARG A 82 7.54 -45.53 -0.91
N SER A 83 8.26 -44.49 -0.52
CA SER A 83 9.64 -44.26 -0.95
C SER A 83 10.55 -45.42 -0.62
N ILE A 84 10.43 -46.01 0.58
CA ILE A 84 11.25 -47.16 0.97
C ILE A 84 10.83 -48.42 0.18
N THR A 85 9.52 -48.69 0.08
CA THR A 85 9.04 -49.87 -0.66
C THR A 85 9.41 -49.81 -2.14
N GLU A 86 9.33 -48.64 -2.76
CA GLU A 86 9.70 -48.45 -4.16
C GLU A 86 11.20 -48.61 -4.37
N LYS A 87 12.02 -47.99 -3.52
CA LYS A 87 13.48 -48.07 -3.58
C LYS A 87 14.02 -49.49 -3.49
N PHE A 88 13.34 -50.38 -2.75
CA PHE A 88 13.75 -51.77 -2.55
C PHE A 88 12.86 -52.79 -3.26
N GLY A 89 11.90 -52.35 -4.09
CA GLY A 89 10.98 -53.24 -4.81
C GLY A 89 10.11 -54.12 -3.89
N LEU A 90 9.77 -53.62 -2.70
CA LEU A 90 8.92 -54.33 -1.73
C LEU A 90 7.43 -54.22 -2.12
N PRO A 91 6.62 -55.28 -1.93
CA PRO A 91 5.18 -55.20 -2.13
C PRO A 91 4.50 -54.16 -1.23
N LEU A 92 3.46 -53.49 -1.71
CA LEU A 92 2.65 -52.53 -0.94
C LEU A 92 1.97 -53.12 0.31
N GLY A 93 1.83 -54.45 0.36
CA GLY A 93 1.28 -55.15 1.53
C GLY A 93 2.33 -55.58 2.55
N SER A 94 3.59 -55.17 2.40
CA SER A 94 4.66 -55.50 3.35
C SER A 94 4.36 -54.90 4.73
N ASP A 95 4.61 -55.67 5.79
CA ASP A 95 4.49 -55.18 7.15
C ASP A 95 5.59 -54.16 7.52
N ILE A 96 5.36 -53.41 8.59
CA ILE A 96 6.29 -52.38 9.06
C ILE A 96 7.65 -52.98 9.42
N ASP A 97 7.69 -54.20 9.96
CA ASP A 97 8.94 -54.87 10.35
C ASP A 97 9.83 -55.17 9.15
N THR A 98 9.24 -55.63 8.04
CA THR A 98 9.94 -55.89 6.79
C THR A 98 10.51 -54.61 6.21
N VAL A 99 9.71 -53.54 6.15
CA VAL A 99 10.15 -52.22 5.64
C VAL A 99 11.24 -51.62 6.54
N ARG A 100 11.07 -51.71 7.86
CA ARG A 100 12.06 -51.31 8.88
C ARG A 100 13.38 -52.04 8.69
N GLN A 101 13.35 -53.36 8.52
CA GLN A 101 14.57 -54.15 8.31
C GLN A 101 15.30 -53.75 7.02
N ALA A 102 14.56 -53.54 5.92
CA ALA A 102 15.13 -53.09 4.65
C ALA A 102 15.76 -51.69 4.76
N ALA A 103 15.08 -50.74 5.40
CA ALA A 103 15.60 -49.38 5.60
C ALA A 103 16.85 -49.36 6.49
N LYS A 104 16.84 -50.17 7.56
CA LYS A 104 17.93 -50.25 8.53
C LYS A 104 19.17 -50.94 7.97
N SER A 105 19.01 -52.03 7.21
CA SER A 105 20.15 -52.76 6.62
C SER A 105 20.94 -51.90 5.63
N HIS A 106 20.30 -50.90 5.02
CA HIS A 106 20.92 -49.94 4.10
C HIS A 106 21.27 -48.59 4.75
N GLN A 107 21.08 -48.45 6.07
CA GLN A 107 21.38 -47.23 6.83
C GLN A 107 20.72 -45.98 6.23
N LEU A 108 19.43 -46.07 5.87
CA LEU A 108 18.71 -44.93 5.30
C LEU A 108 18.57 -43.77 6.31
N THR A 109 18.46 -42.56 5.77
CA THR A 109 18.10 -41.34 6.51
C THR A 109 16.93 -40.64 5.81
N LEU A 110 15.91 -40.27 6.57
CA LEU A 110 14.81 -39.44 6.08
C LEU A 110 15.17 -37.95 6.19
N TYR A 111 14.89 -37.18 5.14
CA TYR A 111 15.11 -35.74 5.08
C TYR A 111 13.78 -35.03 4.86
N ALA A 112 13.59 -33.86 5.48
CA ALA A 112 12.47 -32.97 5.18
C ALA A 112 12.82 -31.53 5.59
N ALA A 113 12.18 -30.56 4.95
CA ALA A 113 12.12 -29.19 5.42
C ALA A 113 10.74 -28.87 6.01
N THR A 114 10.69 -28.10 7.10
CA THR A 114 9.40 -27.75 7.72
C THR A 114 9.44 -26.44 8.52
N GLU A 115 8.28 -25.80 8.65
CA GLU A 115 7.99 -24.78 9.67
C GLU A 115 7.09 -25.30 10.81
N GLY A 116 6.84 -26.61 10.88
CA GLY A 116 5.98 -27.16 11.95
C GLY A 116 5.77 -28.66 11.91
N ASN A 117 4.51 -29.07 11.78
CA ASN A 117 4.08 -30.45 12.05
C ASN A 117 4.58 -31.49 11.03
N HIS A 118 5.07 -31.09 9.85
CA HIS A 118 5.51 -32.04 8.81
C HIS A 118 6.83 -32.70 9.22
N GLY A 119 7.81 -31.91 9.61
CA GLY A 119 9.10 -32.46 10.04
C GLY A 119 8.99 -33.29 11.31
N ARG A 120 8.07 -32.93 12.22
CA ARG A 120 7.76 -33.77 13.39
C ARG A 120 7.17 -35.13 12.98
N ALA A 121 6.29 -35.15 11.98
CA ALA A 121 5.73 -36.37 11.45
C ALA A 121 6.79 -37.25 10.75
N VAL A 122 7.69 -36.66 9.96
CA VAL A 122 8.82 -37.37 9.34
C VAL A 122 9.79 -37.91 10.40
N ALA A 123 10.07 -37.13 11.44
CA ALA A 123 10.89 -37.57 12.58
C ALA A 123 10.27 -38.78 13.29
N ARG A 124 8.96 -38.76 13.55
CA ARG A 124 8.22 -39.90 14.12
C ARG A 124 8.35 -41.16 13.23
N MET A 125 8.34 -41.00 11.91
CA MET A 125 8.55 -42.13 10.99
C MET A 125 9.98 -42.67 11.03
N GLY A 126 10.98 -41.80 11.18
CA GLY A 126 12.36 -42.21 11.45
C GLY A 126 12.43 -43.11 12.69
N ALA A 127 11.77 -42.71 13.78
CA ALA A 127 11.68 -43.52 14.99
C ALA A 127 10.94 -44.86 14.78
N ILE A 128 9.81 -44.87 14.06
CA ILE A 128 9.04 -46.10 13.77
C ILE A 128 9.84 -47.08 12.92
N PHE A 129 10.59 -46.60 11.92
CA PHE A 129 11.47 -47.41 11.08
C PHE A 129 12.86 -47.63 11.68
N ASN A 130 13.16 -47.10 12.87
CA ASN A 130 14.44 -47.22 13.54
C ASN A 130 15.63 -46.80 12.64
N ILE A 131 15.46 -45.66 11.97
CA ILE A 131 16.44 -45.00 11.08
C ILE A 131 16.56 -43.51 11.45
N SER A 132 17.62 -42.86 10.97
CA SER A 132 17.85 -41.44 11.22
C SER A 132 16.83 -40.56 10.49
N ALA A 133 16.48 -39.42 11.08
CA ALA A 133 15.75 -38.34 10.42
C ALA A 133 16.50 -37.02 10.60
N GLU A 134 16.68 -36.27 9.52
CA GLU A 134 17.30 -34.95 9.48
C GLU A 134 16.29 -33.92 8.96
N ILE A 135 15.95 -32.95 9.81
CA ILE A 135 14.89 -31.98 9.54
C ILE A 135 15.50 -30.58 9.43
N HIS A 136 15.38 -29.96 8.26
CA HIS A 136 15.82 -28.59 8.03
C HIS A 136 14.70 -27.63 8.38
N VAL A 137 15.04 -26.58 9.12
CA VAL A 137 14.08 -25.57 9.58
C VAL A 137 14.66 -24.18 9.36
N PRO A 138 13.85 -23.16 9.06
CA PRO A 138 14.35 -21.81 8.84
C PRO A 138 14.83 -21.17 10.15
N ALA A 139 15.72 -20.18 10.04
CA ALA A 139 16.26 -19.43 11.19
C ALA A 139 15.17 -18.74 12.04
N SER A 140 14.02 -18.46 11.44
CA SER A 140 12.85 -17.82 12.08
C SER A 140 11.99 -18.78 12.92
N MET A 141 12.22 -20.11 12.87
CA MET A 141 11.40 -21.06 13.60
C MET A 141 11.51 -20.87 15.12
N HIS A 142 10.37 -20.87 15.80
CA HIS A 142 10.34 -20.72 17.26
C HIS A 142 11.05 -21.90 17.98
N PRO A 143 11.88 -21.65 19.01
CA PRO A 143 12.65 -22.71 19.68
C PRO A 143 11.82 -23.84 20.30
N SER A 144 10.58 -23.58 20.71
CA SER A 144 9.68 -24.63 21.21
C SER A 144 9.30 -25.63 20.12
N THR A 145 9.11 -25.17 18.88
CA THR A 145 8.80 -26.03 17.72
C THR A 145 9.98 -26.92 17.36
N VAL A 146 11.20 -26.35 17.39
CA VAL A 146 12.45 -27.11 17.18
C VAL A 146 12.55 -28.25 18.19
N LYS A 147 12.36 -27.96 19.48
CA LYS A 147 12.39 -28.98 20.55
C LYS A 147 11.36 -30.09 20.36
N LEU A 148 10.17 -29.77 19.82
CA LEU A 148 9.16 -30.79 19.54
C LEU A 148 9.62 -31.76 18.44
N ILE A 149 10.34 -31.28 17.42
CA ILE A 149 10.92 -32.13 16.37
C ILE A 149 12.07 -32.97 16.94
N GLU A 150 12.97 -32.36 17.70
CA GLU A 150 14.09 -33.04 18.36
C GLU A 150 13.62 -34.13 19.33
N SER A 151 12.50 -33.91 20.03
CA SER A 151 11.93 -34.88 20.96
C SER A 151 11.48 -36.20 20.31
N GLU A 152 11.31 -36.22 18.98
CA GLU A 152 11.04 -37.42 18.20
C GLU A 152 12.32 -38.18 17.80
N GLY A 153 13.51 -37.68 18.19
CA GLY A 153 14.82 -38.27 17.89
C GLY A 153 15.45 -37.80 16.57
N ALA A 154 14.93 -36.75 15.95
CA ALA A 154 15.50 -36.18 14.73
C ALA A 154 16.69 -35.25 15.02
N LYS A 155 17.64 -35.22 14.08
CA LYS A 155 18.64 -34.16 13.97
C LYS A 155 17.99 -32.95 13.30
N VAL A 156 17.93 -31.81 13.98
CA VAL A 156 17.43 -30.57 13.39
C VAL A 156 18.60 -29.72 12.87
N VAL A 157 18.49 -29.24 11.64
CA VAL A 157 19.46 -28.35 11.00
C VAL A 157 18.79 -26.99 10.78
N MET A 158 19.30 -25.97 11.46
CA MET A 158 18.85 -24.59 11.24
C MET A 158 19.47 -24.07 9.94
N SER A 159 18.63 -23.77 8.96
CA SER A 159 19.06 -23.06 7.74
C SER A 159 19.48 -21.64 8.09
N LYS A 160 20.43 -21.10 7.32
CA LYS A 160 20.86 -19.70 7.45
C LYS A 160 19.86 -18.72 6.83
N GLY A 161 18.87 -19.22 6.10
CA GLY A 161 17.94 -18.42 5.32
C GLY A 161 16.47 -18.59 5.70
N ARG A 162 15.59 -18.30 4.74
CA ARG A 162 14.14 -18.44 4.83
C ARG A 162 13.73 -19.90 4.64
N TYR A 163 12.42 -20.16 4.65
CA TYR A 163 11.89 -21.50 4.47
C TYR A 163 12.34 -22.16 3.16
N GLU A 164 12.41 -21.39 2.07
CA GLU A 164 12.86 -21.90 0.76
C GLU A 164 14.32 -22.35 0.81
N ASP A 165 15.17 -21.66 1.58
CA ASP A 165 16.57 -22.06 1.77
C ASP A 165 16.66 -23.38 2.54
N ALA A 166 15.85 -23.55 3.59
CA ALA A 166 15.76 -24.82 4.33
C ALA A 166 15.31 -25.99 3.44
N MET A 167 14.42 -25.74 2.47
CA MET A 167 14.01 -26.75 1.48
C MET A 167 15.16 -27.15 0.55
N LEU A 168 15.86 -26.17 -0.03
CA LEU A 168 16.99 -26.42 -0.93
C LEU A 168 18.12 -27.15 -0.20
N GLU A 169 18.38 -26.78 1.05
CA GLU A 169 19.34 -27.47 1.92
C GLU A 169 18.92 -28.92 2.21
N ALA A 170 17.66 -29.18 2.56
CA ALA A 170 17.15 -30.53 2.78
C ALA A 170 17.24 -31.39 1.52
N GLU A 171 16.85 -30.83 0.37
CA GLU A 171 16.95 -31.51 -0.91
C GLU A 171 18.42 -31.82 -1.22
N SER A 172 19.32 -30.84 -1.08
CA SER A 172 20.74 -31.03 -1.30
C SER A 172 21.35 -32.08 -0.36
N ALA A 173 20.99 -32.06 0.92
CA ALA A 173 21.44 -33.03 1.91
C ALA A 173 20.94 -34.45 1.62
N SER A 174 19.76 -34.59 1.02
CA SER A 174 19.16 -35.88 0.67
C SER A 174 19.76 -36.55 -0.58
N LYS A 175 20.53 -35.82 -1.41
CA LYS A 175 21.07 -36.28 -2.71
C LYS A 175 22.25 -37.26 -2.56
N HIS A 176 21.99 -38.42 -1.97
CA HIS A 176 22.92 -39.55 -1.91
C HIS A 176 22.17 -40.88 -1.79
N GLU A 177 22.86 -42.01 -2.04
CA GLU A 177 22.25 -43.35 -2.10
C GLU A 177 21.44 -43.72 -0.83
N LYS A 178 21.86 -43.25 0.35
CA LYS A 178 21.18 -43.50 1.63
C LYS A 178 20.06 -42.52 1.99
N GLY A 179 19.80 -41.51 1.16
CA GLY A 179 18.86 -40.42 1.47
C GLY A 179 17.48 -40.69 0.89
N ILE A 180 16.44 -40.27 1.60
CA ILE A 180 15.07 -40.17 1.11
C ILE A 180 14.50 -38.82 1.55
N LEU A 181 14.12 -37.98 0.59
CA LEU A 181 13.41 -36.73 0.86
C LEU A 181 11.91 -37.00 0.97
N VAL A 182 11.28 -36.55 2.06
CA VAL A 182 9.84 -36.67 2.30
C VAL A 182 9.29 -35.25 2.45
N GLN A 183 8.86 -34.62 1.35
CA GLN A 183 8.41 -33.22 1.35
C GLN A 183 6.95 -33.10 0.92
N ASP A 184 6.15 -32.34 1.68
CA ASP A 184 4.70 -32.18 1.48
C ASP A 184 4.28 -31.17 0.39
N HIS A 185 5.22 -30.61 -0.37
CA HIS A 185 4.95 -29.63 -1.43
C HIS A 185 6.10 -29.51 -2.45
N ALA A 186 5.80 -28.97 -3.63
CA ALA A 186 6.75 -28.70 -4.72
C ALA A 186 6.57 -27.25 -5.26
N PHE A 187 7.70 -26.53 -5.48
CA PHE A 187 7.77 -25.14 -5.98
C PHE A 187 8.71 -25.00 -7.19
N GLY A 188 8.35 -24.19 -8.19
CA GLY A 188 9.23 -23.82 -9.32
C GLY A 188 9.25 -24.82 -10.49
N ASP A 189 10.23 -24.66 -11.41
CA ASP A 189 10.50 -25.52 -12.57
C ASP A 189 11.05 -26.90 -12.16
N TYR A 190 10.47 -27.56 -11.15
CA TYR A 190 10.65 -28.99 -10.97
C TYR A 190 10.14 -29.66 -12.25
N GLN A 191 11.04 -29.86 -13.22
CA GLN A 191 10.76 -30.56 -14.47
C GLN A 191 10.23 -31.98 -14.20
N THR A 192 10.43 -32.47 -12.97
CA THR A 192 9.82 -33.67 -12.40
C THR A 192 9.29 -33.38 -11.01
N VAL A 193 7.97 -33.39 -10.86
CA VAL A 193 7.29 -33.49 -9.56
C VAL A 193 7.82 -34.72 -8.81
N PRO A 194 8.30 -34.60 -7.55
CA PRO A 194 8.68 -35.77 -6.76
C PRO A 194 7.46 -36.69 -6.60
N GLN A 195 7.60 -37.97 -6.95
CA GLN A 195 6.51 -38.94 -6.85
C GLN A 195 5.99 -39.07 -5.40
N GLU A 196 6.87 -38.77 -4.44
CA GLU A 196 6.59 -38.73 -3.00
C GLU A 196 5.51 -37.72 -2.63
N SER A 197 5.42 -36.58 -3.34
CA SER A 197 4.43 -35.55 -3.07
C SER A 197 3.01 -36.03 -3.37
N ASN A 198 2.84 -36.85 -4.42
CA ASN A 198 1.55 -37.50 -4.71
C ASN A 198 1.20 -38.55 -3.65
N TRP A 199 2.18 -39.31 -3.14
CA TRP A 199 1.93 -40.25 -2.06
C TRP A 199 1.52 -39.52 -0.77
N ILE A 200 2.14 -38.40 -0.43
CA ILE A 200 1.72 -37.63 0.76
C ILE A 200 0.24 -37.22 0.66
N VAL A 201 -0.21 -36.77 -0.51
CA VAL A 201 -1.62 -36.44 -0.79
C VAL A 201 -2.52 -37.67 -0.64
N ASP A 202 -2.12 -38.82 -1.18
CA ASP A 202 -2.87 -40.08 -1.05
C ASP A 202 -3.07 -40.48 0.42
N GLY A 203 -2.04 -40.31 1.25
CA GLY A 203 -2.07 -40.62 2.68
C GLY A 203 -3.16 -39.84 3.43
N TYR A 204 -3.31 -38.54 3.12
CA TYR A 204 -4.35 -37.68 3.71
C TYR A 204 -5.77 -38.19 3.43
N GLY A 205 -6.00 -38.89 2.31
CA GLY A 205 -7.31 -39.45 1.96
C GLY A 205 -7.90 -40.41 3.01
N THR A 206 -7.07 -40.95 3.92
CA THR A 206 -7.53 -41.75 5.07
C THR A 206 -8.55 -41.00 5.92
N MET A 207 -8.31 -39.71 6.13
CA MET A 207 -9.18 -38.84 6.92
C MET A 207 -10.57 -38.71 6.28
N MET A 208 -10.64 -38.59 4.95
CA MET A 208 -11.88 -38.45 4.21
C MET A 208 -12.66 -39.76 4.18
N ARG A 209 -11.96 -40.90 4.09
CA ARG A 209 -12.58 -42.23 4.23
C ARG A 209 -13.07 -42.51 5.66
N GLU A 210 -12.40 -41.97 6.68
CA GLU A 210 -12.93 -41.99 8.04
C GLU A 210 -14.22 -41.16 8.15
N VAL A 211 -14.25 -39.97 7.56
CA VAL A 211 -15.47 -39.14 7.48
C VAL A 211 -16.61 -39.90 6.83
N ASP A 212 -16.41 -40.50 5.65
CA ASP A 212 -17.43 -41.29 4.96
C ASP A 212 -17.96 -42.43 5.85
N ARG A 213 -17.07 -43.16 6.54
CA ARG A 213 -17.46 -44.25 7.46
C ARG A 213 -18.25 -43.75 8.68
N GLN A 214 -17.86 -42.60 9.22
CA GLN A 214 -18.50 -42.00 10.40
C GLN A 214 -19.85 -41.37 10.07
N LEU A 215 -20.06 -40.87 8.84
CA LEU A 215 -21.35 -40.38 8.35
C LEU A 215 -22.31 -41.51 7.92
N GLY A 216 -21.79 -42.70 7.60
CA GLY A 216 -22.60 -43.86 7.25
C GLY A 216 -23.29 -43.71 5.90
N SER A 217 -24.63 -43.71 5.89
CA SER A 217 -25.43 -43.51 4.67
C SER A 217 -25.62 -42.04 4.29
N THR A 218 -25.33 -41.11 5.21
CA THR A 218 -25.40 -39.67 4.98
C THR A 218 -24.18 -39.24 4.16
N LYS A 219 -24.39 -38.38 3.16
CA LYS A 219 -23.31 -37.78 2.39
C LYS A 219 -23.11 -36.33 2.82
N ALA A 220 -21.88 -35.84 2.76
CA ALA A 220 -21.60 -34.41 2.91
C ALA A 220 -22.05 -33.67 1.65
N ASP A 221 -22.79 -32.58 1.83
CA ASP A 221 -23.19 -31.65 0.76
C ASP A 221 -22.12 -30.58 0.54
N LEU A 222 -21.42 -30.19 1.62
CA LEU A 222 -20.29 -29.26 1.56
C LEU A 222 -19.15 -29.74 2.45
N VAL A 223 -17.93 -29.62 1.93
CA VAL A 223 -16.69 -29.80 2.70
C VAL A 223 -15.84 -28.53 2.63
N ILE A 224 -15.30 -28.10 3.78
CA ILE A 224 -14.47 -26.89 3.86
C ILE A 224 -13.03 -27.27 4.21
N ALA A 225 -12.09 -27.01 3.31
CA ALA A 225 -10.67 -27.32 3.48
C ALA A 225 -9.83 -26.05 3.69
N PRO A 226 -9.01 -25.97 4.74
CA PRO A 226 -8.01 -24.92 4.85
C PRO A 226 -6.86 -25.19 3.87
N VAL A 227 -6.29 -24.10 3.32
CA VAL A 227 -5.26 -24.14 2.29
C VAL A 227 -4.00 -23.43 2.79
N GLY A 228 -2.88 -24.17 2.81
CA GLY A 228 -1.53 -23.60 2.80
C GLY A 228 -0.92 -23.84 1.42
N VAL A 229 0.08 -24.72 1.33
CA VAL A 229 0.65 -25.19 0.05
C VAL A 229 -0.31 -25.99 -0.85
N GLY A 230 -1.53 -26.28 -0.39
CA GLY A 230 -2.58 -26.91 -1.20
C GLY A 230 -2.67 -28.44 -1.16
N SER A 231 -1.65 -29.18 -0.70
CA SER A 231 -1.64 -30.66 -0.72
C SER A 231 -2.78 -31.31 0.09
N PHE A 232 -3.17 -30.73 1.22
CA PHE A 232 -4.34 -31.20 1.98
C PHE A 232 -5.65 -30.94 1.23
N ALA A 233 -5.83 -29.72 0.71
CA ALA A 233 -7.02 -29.38 -0.06
C ALA A 233 -7.13 -30.21 -1.34
N GLN A 234 -5.99 -30.54 -1.98
CA GLN A 234 -5.94 -31.46 -3.10
C GLN A 234 -6.53 -32.82 -2.71
N ALA A 235 -6.12 -33.40 -1.58
CA ALA A 235 -6.68 -34.66 -1.12
C ALA A 235 -8.19 -34.58 -0.84
N VAL A 236 -8.67 -33.46 -0.27
CA VAL A 236 -10.11 -33.24 -0.01
C VAL A 236 -10.88 -33.19 -1.31
N VAL A 237 -10.44 -32.36 -2.26
CA VAL A 237 -11.08 -32.21 -3.56
C VAL A 237 -11.04 -33.53 -4.34
N SER A 238 -9.90 -34.22 -4.37
CA SER A 238 -9.76 -35.52 -5.02
C SER A 238 -10.78 -36.54 -4.52
N HIS A 239 -11.00 -36.62 -3.20
CA HIS A 239 -11.93 -37.58 -2.61
C HIS A 239 -13.39 -37.21 -2.83
N PHE A 240 -13.76 -35.95 -2.64
CA PHE A 240 -15.16 -35.50 -2.68
C PHE A 240 -15.65 -35.13 -4.08
N LYS A 241 -14.75 -35.01 -5.07
CA LYS A 241 -15.08 -34.85 -6.50
C LYS A 241 -14.91 -36.14 -7.32
N ARG A 242 -14.83 -37.32 -6.69
CA ARG A 242 -14.77 -38.60 -7.41
C ARG A 242 -16.08 -38.93 -8.14
N GLN A 243 -16.06 -39.95 -8.99
CA GLN A 243 -17.27 -40.36 -9.70
C GLN A 243 -18.38 -40.80 -8.72
N GLY A 244 -19.60 -40.28 -8.88
CA GLY A 244 -20.76 -40.64 -8.06
C GLY A 244 -20.93 -39.85 -6.75
N THR A 245 -20.11 -38.82 -6.52
CA THR A 245 -20.34 -37.80 -5.48
C THR A 245 -20.95 -36.55 -6.09
N SER A 246 -21.62 -35.76 -5.24
CA SER A 246 -22.23 -34.46 -5.60
C SER A 246 -21.84 -33.36 -4.61
N THR A 247 -20.80 -33.61 -3.82
CA THR A 247 -20.34 -32.75 -2.73
C THR A 247 -19.68 -31.49 -3.30
N SER A 248 -20.04 -30.34 -2.74
CA SER A 248 -19.34 -29.09 -3.00
C SER A 248 -18.09 -28.94 -2.12
N THR A 249 -17.05 -28.33 -2.67
CA THR A 249 -15.77 -28.08 -2.00
C THR A 249 -15.56 -26.57 -1.86
N LEU A 250 -15.31 -26.13 -0.64
CA LEU A 250 -14.96 -24.74 -0.31
C LEU A 250 -13.57 -24.71 0.28
N THR A 251 -12.72 -23.79 -0.17
CA THR A 251 -11.39 -23.57 0.40
C THR A 251 -11.34 -22.29 1.22
N VAL A 252 -10.51 -22.30 2.27
CA VAL A 252 -10.23 -21.13 3.11
C VAL A 252 -8.74 -20.86 3.27
N GLU A 253 -8.37 -19.60 3.14
CA GLU A 253 -7.02 -19.06 3.35
C GLU A 253 -7.05 -17.87 4.33
N PRO A 254 -5.94 -17.52 4.99
CA PRO A 254 -5.82 -16.24 5.69
C PRO A 254 -5.90 -15.07 4.70
N ASP A 255 -6.46 -13.94 5.12
CA ASP A 255 -6.53 -12.73 4.29
C ASP A 255 -5.16 -12.29 3.78
N THR A 256 -4.11 -12.49 4.57
CA THR A 256 -2.72 -12.08 4.31
C THR A 256 -1.87 -13.10 3.54
N ALA A 257 -2.42 -14.27 3.21
CA ALA A 257 -1.75 -15.29 2.38
C ALA A 257 -2.75 -16.03 1.46
N ALA A 258 -3.60 -15.26 0.78
CA ALA A 258 -4.68 -15.75 -0.09
C ALA A 258 -4.20 -16.21 -1.48
N CYS A 259 -3.16 -17.06 -1.55
CA CYS A 259 -2.48 -17.41 -2.81
C CYS A 259 -3.37 -18.21 -3.78
N LEU A 260 -4.14 -19.19 -3.30
CA LEU A 260 -5.07 -19.95 -4.12
C LEU A 260 -6.23 -19.07 -4.58
N TRP A 261 -6.83 -18.28 -3.69
CA TRP A 261 -7.91 -17.35 -4.04
C TRP A 261 -7.47 -16.38 -5.14
N LYS A 262 -6.32 -15.71 -4.98
CA LYS A 262 -5.79 -14.76 -5.97
C LYS A 262 -5.45 -15.46 -7.30
N SER A 263 -4.98 -16.71 -7.25
CA SER A 263 -4.73 -17.53 -8.45
C SER A 263 -6.03 -17.92 -9.17
N LEU A 264 -7.07 -18.31 -8.43
CA LEU A 264 -8.38 -18.66 -8.97
C LEU A 264 -9.08 -17.46 -9.63
N GLU A 265 -9.01 -16.29 -9.00
CA GLU A 265 -9.53 -15.03 -9.57
C GLU A 265 -8.87 -14.66 -10.90
N LYS A 266 -7.54 -14.81 -11.00
CA LYS A 266 -6.80 -14.58 -12.25
C LYS A 266 -6.99 -15.70 -13.28
N GLY A 267 -7.36 -16.90 -12.82
CA GLY A 267 -7.43 -18.11 -13.65
C GLY A 267 -6.06 -18.71 -14.00
N GLU A 268 -4.98 -18.24 -13.38
CA GLU A 268 -3.59 -18.67 -13.59
C GLU A 268 -2.84 -18.78 -12.26
N PHE A 269 -1.73 -19.53 -12.27
CA PHE A 269 -0.89 -19.68 -11.08
C PHE A 269 -0.27 -18.32 -10.72
N ALA A 270 -0.42 -17.89 -9.46
CA ALA A 270 0.17 -16.66 -8.97
C ALA A 270 0.89 -16.88 -7.64
N GLU A 271 2.09 -16.33 -7.54
CA GLU A 271 2.81 -16.14 -6.29
C GLU A 271 2.51 -14.75 -5.74
N ILE A 272 2.32 -14.66 -4.43
CA ILE A 272 2.01 -13.42 -3.72
C ILE A 272 2.96 -13.26 -2.52
N PRO A 273 3.35 -12.02 -2.18
CA PRO A 273 3.97 -11.75 -0.90
C PRO A 273 2.95 -12.03 0.21
N THR A 274 3.42 -12.58 1.33
CA THR A 274 2.60 -12.80 2.52
C THR A 274 3.03 -11.89 3.65
N THR A 275 2.09 -11.57 4.54
CA THR A 275 2.37 -10.90 5.82
C THR A 275 2.00 -11.81 6.98
N GLY A 276 2.62 -11.60 8.14
CA GLY A 276 2.49 -12.50 9.29
C GLY A 276 1.03 -12.75 9.70
N THR A 277 0.69 -14.02 9.96
CA THR A 277 -0.63 -14.48 10.41
C THR A 277 -0.51 -15.50 11.56
N ILE A 278 -1.49 -15.54 12.46
CA ILE A 278 -1.60 -16.59 13.48
C ILE A 278 -1.89 -17.97 12.87
N MET A 279 -2.42 -18.03 11.65
CA MET A 279 -2.64 -19.26 10.87
C MET A 279 -1.36 -19.70 10.15
N ALA A 280 -0.25 -19.85 10.88
CA ALA A 280 1.08 -20.08 10.32
C ALA A 280 1.18 -21.25 9.32
N GLY A 281 0.45 -22.35 9.54
CA GLY A 281 0.41 -23.49 8.62
C GLY A 281 -0.29 -23.22 7.28
N LEU A 282 -0.98 -22.08 7.16
CA LEU A 282 -1.66 -21.58 5.97
C LEU A 282 -0.95 -20.36 5.35
N ASN A 283 0.16 -19.89 5.95
CA ASN A 283 0.89 -18.71 5.49
C ASN A 283 1.79 -19.02 4.28
N CYS A 284 1.19 -19.34 3.15
CA CYS A 284 1.91 -19.73 1.94
C CYS A 284 1.73 -18.69 0.83
N GLY A 285 2.83 -18.27 0.20
CA GLY A 285 2.82 -17.29 -0.89
C GLY A 285 2.44 -17.88 -2.26
N ALA A 286 2.49 -19.19 -2.41
CA ALA A 286 2.08 -19.87 -3.63
C ALA A 286 1.47 -21.25 -3.33
N PRO A 287 0.46 -21.69 -4.11
CA PRO A 287 0.00 -23.06 -4.08
C PRO A 287 1.09 -23.99 -4.65
N SER A 288 1.05 -25.27 -4.30
CA SER A 288 1.95 -26.24 -4.92
C SER A 288 1.56 -26.50 -6.36
N THR A 289 2.55 -26.61 -7.25
CA THR A 289 2.35 -26.84 -8.69
C THR A 289 1.56 -28.13 -8.98
N ILE A 290 1.67 -29.14 -8.13
CA ILE A 290 0.94 -30.41 -8.25
C ILE A 290 -0.55 -30.31 -7.90
N ALA A 291 -0.88 -29.38 -7.00
CA ALA A 291 -2.23 -29.19 -6.52
C ALA A 291 -2.99 -28.25 -7.45
N TRP A 292 -2.28 -27.36 -8.15
CA TRP A 292 -2.87 -26.26 -8.92
C TRP A 292 -3.93 -26.71 -9.93
N ASP A 293 -3.61 -27.61 -10.85
CA ASP A 293 -4.56 -28.02 -11.90
C ASP A 293 -5.81 -28.67 -11.31
N LEU A 294 -5.66 -29.43 -10.23
CA LEU A 294 -6.77 -30.08 -9.55
C LEU A 294 -7.64 -29.06 -8.81
N LEU A 295 -7.02 -28.16 -8.05
CA LEU A 295 -7.74 -27.14 -7.27
C LEU A 295 -8.43 -26.13 -8.19
N LYS A 296 -7.76 -25.68 -9.25
CA LYS A 296 -8.33 -24.78 -10.28
C LYS A 296 -9.62 -25.34 -10.87
N ASN A 297 -9.68 -26.66 -11.10
CA ASN A 297 -10.83 -27.29 -11.73
C ASN A 297 -11.87 -27.83 -10.74
N GLY A 298 -11.47 -28.26 -9.55
CA GLY A 298 -12.31 -29.02 -8.62
C GLY A 298 -12.79 -28.26 -7.38
N VAL A 299 -12.35 -27.04 -7.12
CA VAL A 299 -12.85 -26.19 -6.03
C VAL A 299 -14.10 -25.44 -6.50
N ASP A 300 -15.26 -25.62 -5.83
CA ASP A 300 -16.50 -24.90 -6.19
C ASP A 300 -16.49 -23.45 -5.71
N ALA A 301 -15.88 -23.19 -4.56
CA ALA A 301 -15.73 -21.85 -4.03
C ALA A 301 -14.43 -21.68 -3.22
N SER A 302 -13.90 -20.47 -3.19
CA SER A 302 -12.75 -20.11 -2.34
C SER A 302 -13.01 -18.78 -1.64
N LEU A 303 -12.61 -18.67 -0.39
CA LEU A 303 -12.70 -17.43 0.38
C LEU A 303 -11.54 -17.30 1.37
N THR A 304 -11.46 -16.14 2.01
CA THR A 304 -10.43 -15.85 3.02
C THR A 304 -11.01 -15.54 4.40
N VAL A 305 -10.23 -15.62 5.46
CA VAL A 305 -10.65 -15.20 6.80
C VAL A 305 -9.56 -14.38 7.47
N SER A 306 -9.97 -13.47 8.35
CA SER A 306 -9.01 -12.72 9.15
C SER A 306 -8.52 -13.55 10.33
N ASP A 307 -7.36 -13.18 10.86
CA ASP A 307 -6.84 -13.76 12.10
C ASP A 307 -7.84 -13.63 13.25
N TYR A 308 -8.56 -12.50 13.33
CA TYR A 308 -9.59 -12.29 14.34
C TYR A 308 -10.75 -13.27 14.21
N GLU A 309 -11.26 -13.51 13.00
CA GLU A 309 -12.34 -14.49 12.79
C GLU A 309 -11.89 -15.93 13.10
N ALA A 310 -10.66 -16.26 12.75
CA ALA A 310 -10.04 -17.54 13.12
C ALA A 310 -9.92 -17.67 14.65
N HIS A 311 -9.48 -16.62 15.34
CA HIS A 311 -9.37 -16.59 16.81
C HIS A 311 -10.74 -16.75 17.49
N GLN A 312 -11.79 -16.04 17.04
CA GLN A 312 -13.15 -16.24 17.57
C GLN A 312 -13.65 -17.68 17.38
N SER A 313 -13.27 -18.30 16.26
CA SER A 313 -13.58 -19.71 15.99
C SER A 313 -12.77 -20.67 16.86
N VAL A 314 -11.51 -20.34 17.23
CA VAL A 314 -10.72 -21.09 18.22
C VAL A 314 -11.43 -21.09 19.57
N LEU A 315 -11.83 -19.91 20.08
CA LEU A 315 -12.52 -19.78 21.37
C LEU A 315 -13.83 -20.60 21.37
N TYR A 316 -14.58 -20.54 20.27
CA TYR A 316 -15.79 -21.36 20.14
C TYR A 316 -15.48 -22.86 20.18
N LEU A 317 -14.54 -23.36 19.38
CA LEU A 317 -14.21 -24.80 19.34
C LEU A 317 -13.68 -25.29 20.69
N GLN A 318 -12.89 -24.49 21.39
CA GLN A 318 -12.45 -24.80 22.76
C GLN A 318 -13.62 -24.95 23.73
N SER A 319 -14.65 -24.10 23.61
CA SER A 319 -15.88 -24.24 24.42
C SER A 319 -16.64 -25.55 24.14
N GLN A 320 -16.42 -26.17 22.98
CA GLN A 320 -16.98 -27.46 22.59
C GLN A 320 -16.06 -28.65 22.94
N GLY A 321 -14.96 -28.41 23.67
CA GLY A 321 -13.99 -29.44 24.05
C GLY A 321 -12.97 -29.80 22.97
N ILE A 322 -12.91 -29.04 21.88
CA ILE A 322 -11.97 -29.25 20.77
C ILE A 322 -10.82 -28.26 20.94
N ASN A 323 -9.62 -28.77 21.22
CA ASN A 323 -8.44 -27.95 21.45
C ASN A 323 -7.81 -27.47 20.12
N ALA A 324 -8.59 -26.79 19.29
CA ALA A 324 -8.22 -26.33 17.95
C ALA A 324 -7.21 -25.18 17.97
N GLY A 325 -6.24 -25.22 17.05
CA GLY A 325 -5.41 -24.05 16.73
C GLY A 325 -6.01 -23.21 15.58
N PRO A 326 -5.41 -22.04 15.28
CA PRO A 326 -5.95 -21.11 14.29
C PRO A 326 -6.16 -21.73 12.91
N CYS A 327 -5.25 -22.57 12.40
CA CYS A 327 -5.44 -23.21 11.09
C CYS A 327 -6.59 -24.21 11.09
N GLY A 328 -6.87 -24.85 12.23
CA GLY A 328 -8.01 -25.76 12.37
C GLY A 328 -9.35 -25.05 12.53
N ALA A 329 -9.34 -23.85 13.12
CA ALA A 329 -10.53 -23.04 13.33
C ALA A 329 -10.96 -22.22 12.09
N SER A 330 -10.06 -22.02 11.13
CA SER A 330 -10.33 -21.22 9.91
C SER A 330 -11.51 -21.76 9.09
N THR A 331 -11.75 -23.08 9.10
CA THR A 331 -12.88 -23.71 8.39
C THR A 331 -14.23 -23.36 9.01
N LEU A 332 -14.30 -23.21 10.33
CA LEU A 332 -15.49 -22.71 11.01
C LEU A 332 -15.69 -21.20 10.73
N ALA A 333 -14.61 -20.43 10.75
CA ALA A 333 -14.66 -19.01 10.40
C ALA A 333 -15.19 -18.81 8.97
N ALA A 334 -14.75 -19.65 8.02
CA ALA A 334 -15.23 -19.65 6.65
C ALA A 334 -16.71 -19.99 6.53
N LEU A 335 -17.20 -20.99 7.27
CA LEU A 335 -18.61 -21.34 7.29
C LEU A 335 -19.48 -20.18 7.80
N ARG A 336 -19.07 -19.55 8.90
CA ARG A 336 -19.76 -18.40 9.51
C ARG A 336 -19.76 -17.15 8.63
N ARG A 337 -18.75 -17.00 7.78
CA ARG A 337 -18.64 -15.90 6.82
C ARG A 337 -19.71 -15.97 5.71
N LEU A 338 -20.22 -17.16 5.36
CA LEU A 338 -21.11 -17.32 4.21
C LEU A 338 -22.42 -16.54 4.38
N THR A 339 -22.70 -15.65 3.44
CA THR A 339 -23.97 -14.93 3.37
C THR A 339 -25.12 -15.85 2.91
N PRO A 340 -26.39 -15.46 3.08
CA PRO A 340 -27.50 -16.21 2.48
C PRO A 340 -27.35 -16.44 0.98
N ASP A 341 -26.71 -15.53 0.25
CA ASP A 341 -26.51 -15.64 -1.20
C ASP A 341 -25.41 -16.64 -1.53
N ASP A 342 -24.31 -16.63 -0.78
CA ASP A 342 -23.24 -17.61 -0.90
C ASP A 342 -23.74 -19.03 -0.62
N LYS A 343 -24.55 -19.18 0.44
CA LYS A 343 -25.19 -20.47 0.79
C LYS A 343 -26.06 -20.98 -0.35
N ARG A 344 -26.86 -20.11 -0.99
CA ARG A 344 -27.67 -20.49 -2.16
C ARG A 344 -26.80 -20.87 -3.36
N ALA A 345 -25.71 -20.16 -3.62
CA ALA A 345 -24.77 -20.48 -4.69
C ALA A 345 -24.10 -21.86 -4.48
N LEU A 346 -23.82 -22.22 -3.23
CA LEU A 346 -23.32 -23.55 -2.83
C LEU A 346 -24.41 -24.63 -2.74
N GLY A 347 -25.68 -24.28 -2.94
CA GLY A 347 -26.80 -25.23 -2.85
C GLY A 347 -27.14 -25.69 -1.43
N LEU A 348 -26.69 -24.97 -0.40
CA LEU A 348 -26.97 -25.30 0.99
C LEU A 348 -28.43 -24.99 1.36
N ASN A 349 -29.03 -25.89 2.13
CA ASN A 349 -30.38 -25.79 2.66
C ASN A 349 -30.49 -26.48 4.04
N GLU A 350 -31.69 -26.49 4.62
CA GLU A 350 -31.98 -27.05 5.94
C GLU A 350 -31.76 -28.57 6.06
N LYS A 351 -31.55 -29.27 4.94
CA LYS A 351 -31.21 -30.71 4.91
C LYS A 351 -29.73 -30.97 4.68
N SER A 352 -28.94 -29.92 4.42
CA SER A 352 -27.54 -30.08 4.05
C SER A 352 -26.67 -30.52 5.23
N THR A 353 -25.71 -31.41 4.94
CA THR A 353 -24.66 -31.84 5.86
C THR A 353 -23.34 -31.18 5.49
N VAL A 354 -22.76 -30.41 6.40
CA VAL A 354 -21.47 -29.72 6.22
C VAL A 354 -20.38 -30.42 7.03
N VAL A 355 -19.22 -30.66 6.43
CA VAL A 355 -18.03 -31.15 7.14
C VAL A 355 -16.91 -30.11 7.07
N ILE A 356 -16.35 -29.78 8.23
CA ILE A 356 -15.20 -28.90 8.38
C ILE A 356 -14.04 -29.68 9.00
N PHE A 357 -12.80 -29.27 8.74
CA PHE A 357 -11.60 -29.96 9.21
C PHE A 357 -10.83 -29.10 10.23
N CYS A 358 -10.63 -29.64 11.43
CA CYS A 358 -9.75 -29.06 12.44
C CYS A 358 -8.37 -29.71 12.34
N THR A 359 -7.48 -29.08 11.58
CA THR A 359 -6.21 -29.67 11.12
C THR A 359 -5.05 -29.59 12.13
N GLU A 360 -5.18 -28.81 13.20
CA GLU A 360 -4.13 -28.66 14.20
C GLU A 360 -4.67 -28.37 15.60
N ARG A 361 -3.88 -28.73 16.60
CA ARG A 361 -4.06 -28.36 18.00
C ARG A 361 -3.67 -26.91 18.26
N ASN A 362 -4.25 -26.32 19.30
CA ASN A 362 -3.90 -25.00 19.79
C ASN A 362 -2.41 -24.86 20.16
N ARG A 363 -1.91 -23.63 20.02
CA ARG A 363 -0.57 -23.16 20.40
C ARG A 363 -0.69 -21.72 20.92
N ASP A 364 0.36 -21.20 21.53
CA ASP A 364 0.40 -19.80 21.94
C ASP A 364 0.57 -18.87 20.72
N TYR A 365 -0.16 -17.76 20.72
CA TYR A 365 -0.10 -16.67 19.74
C TYR A 365 -0.68 -15.38 20.32
N ASP A 366 -0.29 -14.23 19.77
CA ASP A 366 -0.84 -12.93 20.16
C ASP A 366 -2.29 -12.80 19.67
N VAL A 367 -3.18 -12.29 20.53
CA VAL A 367 -4.59 -12.11 20.18
C VAL A 367 -4.70 -11.04 19.08
N PRO A 368 -5.23 -11.37 17.90
CA PRO A 368 -5.35 -10.41 16.81
C PRO A 368 -6.46 -9.39 17.08
N HIS A 369 -6.30 -8.18 16.54
CA HIS A 369 -7.35 -7.17 16.52
C HIS A 369 -8.32 -7.38 15.36
N ASP A 370 -9.56 -6.92 15.52
CA ASP A 370 -10.58 -6.99 14.46
C ASP A 370 -10.22 -6.04 13.30
N VAL A 371 -10.12 -6.59 12.09
CA VAL A 371 -9.82 -5.86 10.85
C VAL A 371 -11.08 -5.49 10.05
N SER A 372 -12.26 -5.91 10.50
CA SER A 372 -13.53 -5.64 9.83
C SER A 372 -14.01 -4.20 9.99
N VAL A 373 -13.41 -3.44 10.91
CA VAL A 373 -13.76 -2.06 11.26
C VAL A 373 -13.70 -1.12 10.04
N THR A 374 -14.81 -0.45 9.72
CA THR A 374 -14.91 0.51 8.61
C THR A 374 -15.16 1.95 9.06
N ASP A 375 -15.39 2.17 10.35
CA ASP A 375 -15.55 3.49 10.92
C ASP A 375 -14.16 4.08 11.25
N PRO A 376 -13.85 5.32 10.83
CA PRO A 376 -12.53 5.91 11.07
C PRO A 376 -12.23 6.07 12.56
N VAL A 377 -13.21 6.38 13.41
CA VAL A 377 -12.99 6.57 14.86
C VAL A 377 -12.66 5.24 15.52
N ALA A 378 -13.44 4.20 15.27
CA ALA A 378 -13.17 2.86 15.77
C ALA A 378 -11.84 2.31 15.25
N LEU A 379 -11.47 2.62 14.00
CA LEU A 379 -10.16 2.25 13.46
C LEU A 379 -9.02 2.98 14.21
N THR A 380 -9.18 4.27 14.53
CA THR A 380 -8.23 4.99 15.38
C THR A 380 -8.10 4.35 16.76
N GLN A 381 -9.21 3.91 17.40
CA GLN A 381 -9.14 3.20 18.68
C GLN A 381 -8.26 1.96 18.59
N THR A 382 -8.45 1.14 17.55
CA THR A 382 -7.63 -0.07 17.34
C THR A 382 -6.16 0.28 17.12
N LEU A 383 -5.84 1.30 16.31
CA LEU A 383 -4.45 1.71 16.08
C LEU A 383 -3.78 2.23 17.37
N VAL A 384 -4.51 2.98 18.20
CA VAL A 384 -4.02 3.49 19.50
C VAL A 384 -3.74 2.33 20.47
N GLN A 385 -4.56 1.28 20.45
CA GLN A 385 -4.37 0.10 21.29
C GLN A 385 -3.13 -0.73 20.92
N ILE A 386 -2.54 -0.50 19.75
CA ILE A 386 -1.30 -1.16 19.33
C ILE A 386 -0.12 -0.28 19.71
N ASN A 387 0.72 -0.77 20.63
CA ASN A 387 1.97 -0.09 20.99
C ASN A 387 2.94 -0.10 19.80
N SER A 388 3.24 1.08 19.29
CA SER A 388 4.19 1.33 18.20
C SER A 388 5.22 2.38 18.57
N ALA A 389 5.50 2.54 19.88
CA ALA A 389 6.50 3.49 20.34
C ALA A 389 7.87 3.20 19.68
N SER A 390 8.52 4.27 19.23
CA SER A 390 9.80 4.19 18.54
C SER A 390 10.87 3.55 19.45
N PRO A 391 11.67 2.58 18.95
CA PRO A 391 12.76 1.96 19.71
C PRO A 391 13.90 2.94 20.00
N ASP A 392 14.01 4.03 19.24
CA ASP A 392 15.10 5.01 19.34
C ASP A 392 14.79 6.16 20.32
N LEU A 393 13.59 6.19 20.92
CA LEU A 393 13.12 7.27 21.78
C LEU A 393 12.82 6.80 23.22
N GLY A 394 13.16 7.66 24.18
CA GLY A 394 12.90 7.44 25.61
C GLY A 394 13.99 6.61 26.32
N SER A 395 13.83 6.42 27.63
CA SER A 395 14.78 5.66 28.46
C SER A 395 14.62 4.13 28.34
N VAL A 396 13.46 3.68 27.87
CA VAL A 396 13.17 2.27 27.57
C VAL A 396 12.77 2.20 26.09
N PRO A 397 13.49 1.43 25.26
CA PRO A 397 13.15 1.26 23.86
C PRO A 397 11.72 0.75 23.69
N GLY A 398 10.96 1.40 22.82
CA GLY A 398 9.65 0.91 22.39
C GLY A 398 9.72 -0.34 21.52
N PRO A 399 8.57 -1.00 21.25
CA PRO A 399 8.53 -2.24 20.46
C PRO A 399 8.72 -2.03 18.94
N GLY A 400 8.65 -0.79 18.45
CA GLY A 400 8.68 -0.47 17.03
C GLY A 400 7.37 -0.79 16.29
N GLU A 401 7.40 -0.67 14.96
CA GLU A 401 6.21 -0.53 14.12
C GLU A 401 5.69 -1.88 13.59
N THR A 402 6.40 -2.98 13.84
CA THR A 402 6.09 -4.28 13.22
C THR A 402 4.66 -4.74 13.50
N THR A 403 4.16 -4.60 14.72
CA THR A 403 2.80 -5.04 15.08
C THR A 403 1.72 -4.18 14.42
N ILE A 404 1.88 -2.85 14.43
CA ILE A 404 0.92 -1.94 13.80
C ILE A 404 0.96 -2.05 12.27
N ALA A 405 2.13 -2.21 11.67
CA ALA A 405 2.28 -2.45 10.23
C ALA A 405 1.58 -3.76 9.81
N ARG A 406 1.70 -4.83 10.58
CA ARG A 406 0.95 -6.09 10.33
C ARG A 406 -0.56 -5.87 10.39
N TYR A 407 -1.05 -5.12 11.37
CA TYR A 407 -2.47 -4.80 11.45
C TYR A 407 -2.95 -3.98 10.24
N VAL A 408 -2.21 -2.94 9.84
CA VAL A 408 -2.52 -2.13 8.66
C VAL A 408 -2.55 -2.99 7.40
N ALA A 409 -1.54 -3.84 7.18
CA ALA A 409 -1.49 -4.76 6.05
C ALA A 409 -2.67 -5.75 6.04
N ALA A 410 -2.99 -6.34 7.19
CA ALA A 410 -4.13 -7.25 7.33
C ALA A 410 -5.47 -6.53 7.07
N TRP A 411 -5.61 -5.27 7.51
CA TRP A 411 -6.80 -4.46 7.28
C TRP A 411 -7.01 -4.13 5.80
N LEU A 412 -5.93 -3.84 5.08
CA LEU A 412 -5.93 -3.60 3.63
C LEU A 412 -6.25 -4.90 2.85
N GLU A 413 -5.57 -6.00 3.16
CA GLU A 413 -5.77 -7.30 2.52
C GLU A 413 -7.17 -7.88 2.78
N HIS A 414 -7.76 -7.66 3.96
CA HIS A 414 -9.16 -8.02 4.24
C HIS A 414 -10.15 -7.40 3.23
N ARG A 415 -9.79 -6.26 2.65
CA ARG A 415 -10.56 -5.50 1.64
C ARG A 415 -10.05 -5.71 0.22
N ASP A 416 -9.10 -6.64 0.05
CA ASP A 416 -8.44 -6.94 -1.21
C ASP A 416 -7.82 -5.69 -1.87
N LEU A 417 -7.21 -4.84 -1.04
CA LEU A 417 -6.42 -3.69 -1.51
C LEU A 417 -4.99 -4.16 -1.79
N GLU A 418 -4.40 -3.66 -2.88
CA GLU A 418 -3.00 -3.95 -3.21
C GLU A 418 -2.13 -3.43 -2.07
N THR A 419 -1.33 -4.32 -1.45
CA THR A 419 -0.58 -4.03 -0.23
C THR A 419 0.87 -4.42 -0.40
N HIS A 420 1.79 -3.55 0.05
CA HIS A 420 3.23 -3.75 -0.04
C HIS A 420 3.90 -3.49 1.30
N TRP A 421 4.81 -4.39 1.68
CA TRP A 421 5.64 -4.29 2.88
C TRP A 421 7.02 -3.75 2.49
N VAL A 422 7.43 -2.62 3.07
CA VAL A 422 8.71 -1.96 2.79
C VAL A 422 9.52 -1.89 4.08
N GLU A 423 10.63 -2.63 4.14
CA GLU A 423 11.46 -2.72 5.35
C GLU A 423 12.94 -2.85 4.97
N TYR A 424 13.67 -1.73 4.88
CA TYR A 424 15.12 -1.75 4.68
C TYR A 424 15.89 -1.86 6.00
N THR A 425 15.27 -1.41 7.10
CA THR A 425 15.80 -1.55 8.46
C THR A 425 14.92 -2.52 9.24
N LYS A 426 15.50 -3.62 9.71
CA LYS A 426 14.77 -4.65 10.47
C LYS A 426 14.08 -4.02 11.68
N GLY A 427 12.79 -4.29 11.84
CA GLY A 427 11.95 -3.78 12.91
C GLY A 427 11.30 -2.42 12.62
N ARG A 428 11.60 -1.78 11.47
CA ARG A 428 11.05 -0.49 11.03
C ARG A 428 10.24 -0.60 9.73
N PRO A 429 9.21 -1.47 9.64
CA PRO A 429 8.45 -1.64 8.42
C PRO A 429 7.48 -0.50 8.15
N SER A 430 7.40 -0.09 6.89
CA SER A 430 6.35 0.75 6.34
C SER A 430 5.38 -0.08 5.48
N VAL A 431 4.13 0.35 5.36
CA VAL A 431 3.10 -0.32 4.56
C VAL A 431 2.57 0.64 3.50
N VAL A 432 2.51 0.18 2.25
CA VAL A 432 1.93 0.93 1.14
C VAL A 432 0.68 0.21 0.64
N GLY A 433 -0.46 0.90 0.69
CA GLY A 433 -1.73 0.46 0.11
C GLY A 433 -2.02 1.19 -1.19
N VAL A 434 -2.50 0.49 -2.22
CA VAL A 434 -2.75 1.09 -3.53
C VAL A 434 -4.14 0.71 -4.08
N VAL A 435 -4.83 1.71 -4.60
CA VAL A 435 -5.95 1.55 -5.52
C VAL A 435 -5.50 2.06 -6.87
N ARG A 436 -5.29 1.13 -7.80
CA ARG A 436 -4.88 1.46 -9.17
C ARG A 436 -6.02 2.12 -9.93
N GLY A 437 -5.72 3.22 -10.60
CA GLY A 437 -6.62 3.86 -11.54
C GLY A 437 -6.63 3.16 -12.90
N SER A 438 -7.57 3.54 -13.77
CA SER A 438 -7.66 3.01 -15.14
C SER A 438 -6.60 3.56 -16.10
N GLY A 439 -5.75 4.49 -15.67
CA GLY A 439 -4.70 5.15 -16.45
C GLY A 439 -5.03 6.58 -16.93
N GLY A 440 -3.96 7.38 -17.04
CA GLY A 440 -3.97 8.72 -17.65
C GLY A 440 -4.60 9.85 -16.80
N GLY A 441 -4.81 9.61 -15.49
CA GLY A 441 -5.17 10.65 -14.49
C GLY A 441 -4.02 10.93 -13.51
N LYS A 442 -4.11 12.04 -12.75
CA LYS A 442 -3.10 12.46 -11.76
C LYS A 442 -3.26 11.70 -10.44
N SER A 443 -2.25 10.99 -9.97
CA SER A 443 -2.22 10.21 -8.73
C SER A 443 -2.09 11.04 -7.44
N VAL A 444 -2.70 10.58 -6.34
CA VAL A 444 -2.60 11.23 -5.01
C VAL A 444 -2.16 10.25 -3.93
N MET A 445 -1.32 10.72 -3.01
CA MET A 445 -0.81 9.97 -1.86
C MET A 445 -1.36 10.51 -0.53
N PHE A 446 -1.78 9.62 0.36
CA PHE A 446 -2.11 9.93 1.75
C PHE A 446 -1.04 9.33 2.66
N ASN A 447 -0.19 10.18 3.23
CA ASN A 447 0.93 9.77 4.06
C ASN A 447 0.63 9.98 5.55
N GLY A 448 1.05 9.04 6.38
CA GLY A 448 1.04 9.18 7.83
C GLY A 448 1.97 8.19 8.51
N HIS A 449 2.58 8.60 9.61
CA HIS A 449 3.50 7.77 10.37
C HIS A 449 2.77 6.83 11.35
N LEU A 450 3.36 5.66 11.57
CA LEU A 450 2.81 4.59 12.41
C LEU A 450 3.44 4.57 13.80
N ASP A 451 4.64 5.12 13.93
CA ASP A 451 5.34 5.21 15.20
C ASP A 451 4.72 6.27 16.12
N THR A 452 5.19 6.27 17.36
CA THR A 452 4.84 7.29 18.35
C THR A 452 6.07 7.55 19.21
N VAL A 453 6.14 8.70 19.87
CA VAL A 453 7.06 8.86 21.00
C VAL A 453 6.80 7.85 22.13
N THR A 454 7.71 7.81 23.10
CA THR A 454 7.59 6.93 24.26
C THR A 454 6.23 7.05 24.97
N ILE A 455 5.72 5.90 25.42
CA ILE A 455 4.54 5.82 26.28
C ILE A 455 4.87 6.11 27.76
N MET A 456 6.15 6.21 28.10
CA MET A 456 6.60 6.52 29.46
C MET A 456 6.26 7.97 29.82
N GLY A 457 5.68 8.16 31.01
CA GLY A 457 5.29 9.49 31.49
C GLY A 457 3.90 9.95 31.05
N TYR A 458 3.13 9.08 30.38
CA TYR A 458 1.69 9.25 30.22
C TYR A 458 1.00 8.98 31.57
N ASP A 459 0.08 9.84 32.01
CA ASP A 459 -0.49 9.78 33.37
C ASP A 459 -1.49 8.60 33.53
N ASP A 460 -2.29 8.33 32.49
CA ASP A 460 -3.25 7.21 32.41
C ASP A 460 -2.75 6.06 31.52
N ASP A 461 -3.63 5.14 31.10
CA ASP A 461 -3.29 4.11 30.12
C ASP A 461 -3.07 4.72 28.72
N PRO A 462 -1.81 4.75 28.22
CA PRO A 462 -1.47 5.38 26.94
C PRO A 462 -2.06 4.64 25.75
N LEU A 463 -2.50 3.39 25.91
CA LEU A 463 -3.04 2.55 24.84
C LEU A 463 -4.56 2.36 24.98
N SER A 464 -5.21 3.18 25.80
CA SER A 464 -6.62 2.93 26.17
C SER A 464 -7.60 3.03 25.01
N GLY A 465 -7.37 3.97 24.08
CA GLY A 465 -8.31 4.28 23.00
C GLY A 465 -9.69 4.72 23.50
N LYS A 466 -9.80 5.20 24.75
CA LYS A 466 -11.07 5.54 25.38
C LYS A 466 -11.67 6.80 24.76
N ILE A 467 -12.99 6.80 24.58
CA ILE A 467 -13.73 7.98 24.11
C ILE A 467 -14.47 8.61 25.29
N VAL A 468 -14.18 9.88 25.60
CA VAL A 468 -14.85 10.67 26.64
C VAL A 468 -15.15 12.06 26.08
N ASP A 469 -16.39 12.51 26.18
CA ASP A 469 -16.85 13.83 25.72
C ASP A 469 -16.44 14.20 24.27
N GLY A 470 -16.49 13.22 23.36
CA GLY A 470 -16.14 13.42 21.94
C GLY A 470 -14.63 13.49 21.67
N ARG A 471 -13.79 13.08 22.63
CA ARG A 471 -12.33 12.99 22.51
C ARG A 471 -11.90 11.54 22.68
N LEU A 472 -11.03 11.07 21.79
CA LEU A 472 -10.38 9.77 21.87
C LEU A 472 -8.99 9.96 22.48
N TYR A 473 -8.73 9.30 23.60
CA TYR A 473 -7.50 9.41 24.37
C TYR A 473 -6.54 8.25 24.10
N GLY A 474 -5.25 8.59 24.08
CA GLY A 474 -4.14 7.64 24.01
C GLY A 474 -2.96 8.23 23.22
N ARG A 475 -1.77 7.67 23.45
CA ARG A 475 -0.54 8.06 22.74
C ARG A 475 -0.69 7.79 21.24
N GLY A 476 -0.40 8.82 20.45
CA GLY A 476 -0.53 8.84 19.01
C GLY A 476 -1.95 8.94 18.48
N SER A 477 -2.94 9.16 19.35
CA SER A 477 -4.32 9.41 18.91
C SER A 477 -4.40 10.67 18.03
N ALA A 478 -3.68 11.72 18.42
CA ALA A 478 -3.49 12.94 17.63
C ALA A 478 -2.25 12.85 16.74
N ASP A 479 -1.18 12.17 17.17
CA ASP A 479 0.13 12.17 16.50
C ASP A 479 0.63 10.75 16.14
N MET A 480 0.21 10.17 15.01
CA MET A 480 -0.80 10.69 14.09
C MET A 480 -1.82 9.63 13.63
N LYS A 481 -2.11 8.65 14.49
CA LYS A 481 -2.96 7.48 14.18
C LYS A 481 -4.40 7.85 13.80
N GLY A 482 -4.91 9.01 14.23
CA GLY A 482 -6.17 9.58 13.74
C GLY A 482 -6.13 9.88 12.24
N GLY A 483 -5.07 10.51 11.75
CA GLY A 483 -4.83 10.78 10.33
C GLY A 483 -4.59 9.50 9.53
N VAL A 484 -3.81 8.57 10.07
CA VAL A 484 -3.55 7.25 9.47
C VAL A 484 -4.87 6.49 9.23
N ALA A 485 -5.74 6.41 10.24
CA ALA A 485 -7.05 5.79 10.11
C ALA A 485 -7.89 6.45 9.01
N ALA A 486 -7.91 7.78 8.96
CA ALA A 486 -8.62 8.53 7.92
C ALA A 486 -8.08 8.23 6.51
N GLY A 487 -6.76 8.15 6.33
CA GLY A 487 -6.11 7.77 5.07
C GLY A 487 -6.44 6.35 4.63
N MET A 488 -6.47 5.39 5.55
CA MET A 488 -6.87 4.00 5.29
C MET A 488 -8.34 3.91 4.83
N ILE A 489 -9.25 4.63 5.49
CA ILE A 489 -10.66 4.70 5.09
C ILE A 489 -10.81 5.34 3.70
N ALA A 490 -10.09 6.43 3.44
CA ALA A 490 -10.13 7.11 2.15
C ALA A 490 -9.66 6.21 1.01
N LEU A 491 -8.58 5.43 1.21
CA LEU A 491 -8.12 4.44 0.24
C LEU A 491 -9.18 3.37 -0.03
N ALA A 492 -9.81 2.82 1.02
CA ALA A 492 -10.85 1.81 0.88
C ALA A 492 -12.09 2.35 0.14
N ASN A 493 -12.43 3.62 0.34
CA ASN A 493 -13.49 4.29 -0.41
C ASN A 493 -13.11 4.53 -1.87
N ALA A 494 -11.86 4.90 -2.15
CA ALA A 494 -11.36 5.13 -3.50
C ALA A 494 -11.52 3.90 -4.43
N LYS A 495 -11.41 2.67 -3.89
CA LYS A 495 -11.64 1.42 -4.65
C LYS A 495 -13.01 1.37 -5.33
N LYS A 496 -14.02 2.04 -4.76
CA LYS A 496 -15.40 2.06 -5.28
C LYS A 496 -15.64 3.15 -6.35
N LEU A 497 -14.69 4.07 -6.53
CA LEU A 497 -14.86 5.26 -7.36
C LEU A 497 -14.49 5.02 -8.83
N GLY A 498 -13.66 4.01 -9.14
CA GLY A 498 -13.25 3.72 -10.52
C GLY A 498 -12.43 4.87 -11.14
N LEU A 499 -11.42 5.33 -10.41
CA LEU A 499 -10.64 6.53 -10.73
C LEU A 499 -9.65 6.28 -11.88
N ARG A 500 -9.14 7.37 -12.48
CA ARG A 500 -8.18 7.29 -13.61
C ARG A 500 -6.72 7.24 -13.19
N GLY A 501 -6.34 7.89 -12.11
CA GLY A 501 -4.98 7.73 -11.56
C GLY A 501 -5.04 7.03 -10.20
N ASP A 502 -3.86 6.71 -9.69
CA ASP A 502 -3.72 5.88 -8.52
C ASP A 502 -4.00 6.69 -7.24
N VAL A 503 -4.64 6.05 -6.27
CA VAL A 503 -4.71 6.53 -4.88
C VAL A 503 -3.80 5.65 -4.05
N ILE A 504 -2.86 6.26 -3.35
CA ILE A 504 -1.82 5.57 -2.59
C ILE A 504 -1.97 5.99 -1.13
N PHE A 505 -1.92 5.02 -0.22
CA PHE A 505 -1.77 5.28 1.22
C PHE A 505 -0.40 4.77 1.65
N THR A 506 0.32 5.54 2.46
CA THR A 506 1.61 5.18 3.03
C THR A 506 1.56 5.33 4.55
N GLY A 507 1.61 4.19 5.24
CA GLY A 507 1.83 4.10 6.68
C GLY A 507 3.31 3.90 6.95
N VAL A 508 4.03 4.96 7.31
CA VAL A 508 5.49 4.99 7.36
C VAL A 508 6.05 4.82 8.77
N ALA A 509 7.26 4.28 8.88
CA ALA A 509 7.98 4.15 10.15
C ALA A 509 8.92 5.34 10.42
N ASP A 510 9.31 5.47 11.68
CA ASP A 510 10.43 6.29 12.15
C ASP A 510 10.29 7.82 11.98
N GLU A 511 9.09 8.39 11.83
CA GLU A 511 8.93 9.85 11.67
C GLU A 511 9.41 10.61 12.91
N GLU A 512 9.09 10.08 14.10
CA GLU A 512 9.36 10.72 15.40
C GLU A 512 10.87 10.78 15.73
N SER A 513 11.72 10.17 14.89
CA SER A 513 13.17 10.25 15.02
C SER A 513 13.84 10.78 13.75
N LEU A 514 13.88 10.01 12.67
CA LEU A 514 14.68 10.34 11.47
C LEU A 514 13.89 10.33 10.18
N SER A 515 12.63 9.92 10.17
CA SER A 515 11.76 9.80 8.99
C SER A 515 12.25 8.83 7.92
N LYS A 516 12.92 7.76 8.34
CA LYS A 516 13.46 6.75 7.40
C LYS A 516 12.35 6.04 6.62
N GLY A 517 11.17 5.85 7.18
CA GLY A 517 10.07 5.18 6.49
C GLY A 517 9.64 5.89 5.21
N THR A 518 9.54 7.23 5.24
CA THR A 518 9.25 8.02 4.04
C THR A 518 10.41 8.02 3.06
N GLU A 519 11.66 8.07 3.52
CA GLU A 519 12.82 7.87 2.65
C GLU A 519 12.80 6.49 1.97
N ASP A 520 12.43 5.44 2.70
CA ASP A 520 12.39 4.06 2.25
C ASP A 520 11.27 3.81 1.22
N ILE A 521 10.07 4.34 1.41
CA ILE A 521 9.00 4.21 0.38
C ILE A 521 9.36 5.00 -0.88
N LEU A 522 10.00 6.17 -0.75
CA LEU A 522 10.49 6.93 -1.89
C LEU A 522 11.64 6.21 -2.59
N ARG A 523 12.52 5.52 -1.84
CA ARG A 523 13.60 4.69 -2.37
C ARG A 523 13.06 3.46 -3.10
N ALA A 524 11.99 2.85 -2.59
CA ALA A 524 11.29 1.74 -3.24
C ALA A 524 10.56 2.13 -4.53
N GLY A 525 10.46 3.43 -4.82
CA GLY A 525 9.94 3.95 -6.09
C GLY A 525 8.49 4.47 -6.03
N TRP A 526 7.87 4.51 -4.86
CA TRP A 526 6.51 5.04 -4.71
C TRP A 526 6.47 6.54 -4.98
N ARG A 527 5.59 6.96 -5.91
CA ARG A 527 5.43 8.36 -6.34
C ARG A 527 3.94 8.69 -6.52
N ALA A 528 3.61 9.97 -6.41
CA ALA A 528 2.32 10.52 -6.78
C ALA A 528 2.48 11.94 -7.35
N ASP A 529 1.45 12.49 -7.99
CA ASP A 529 1.47 13.88 -8.46
C ASP A 529 1.29 14.87 -7.29
N ALA A 530 0.53 14.48 -6.27
CA ALA A 530 0.33 15.24 -5.05
C ALA A 530 0.22 14.33 -3.82
N ALA A 531 0.42 14.90 -2.63
CA ALA A 531 0.28 14.19 -1.37
C ALA A 531 -0.38 15.04 -0.28
N VAL A 532 -1.15 14.39 0.59
CA VAL A 532 -1.59 14.95 1.86
C VAL A 532 -0.92 14.16 2.99
N VAL A 533 -0.12 14.84 3.81
CA VAL A 533 0.38 14.29 5.07
C VAL A 533 -0.67 14.62 6.14
N SER A 534 -1.19 13.59 6.79
CA SER A 534 -2.43 13.66 7.58
C SER A 534 -2.23 14.01 9.06
N GLU A 535 -1.19 14.78 9.38
CA GLU A 535 -0.87 15.21 10.75
C GLU A 535 -2.01 15.99 11.40
N SER A 536 -2.04 16.02 12.74
CA SER A 536 -3.03 16.85 13.44
C SER A 536 -2.74 18.33 13.28
N THR A 537 -3.42 18.98 12.34
CA THR A 537 -3.29 20.40 12.03
C THR A 537 -4.48 21.23 12.50
N ASN A 538 -5.33 20.71 13.39
CA ASN A 538 -6.56 21.38 13.81
C ASN A 538 -7.52 21.71 12.66
N LEU A 539 -7.52 20.87 11.62
CA LEU A 539 -8.26 21.04 10.37
C LEU A 539 -7.77 22.24 9.51
N GLU A 540 -6.63 22.85 9.85
CA GLU A 540 -5.99 23.90 9.06
C GLU A 540 -5.07 23.29 7.99
N ILE A 541 -4.98 23.92 6.83
CA ILE A 541 -4.08 23.49 5.75
C ILE A 541 -2.74 24.16 5.97
N ASN A 542 -1.72 23.38 6.32
CA ASN A 542 -0.37 23.87 6.41
C ASN A 542 0.32 23.68 5.05
N HIS A 543 0.53 24.79 4.33
CA HIS A 543 1.14 24.79 2.98
C HIS A 543 2.67 24.95 3.01
N ALA A 544 3.22 25.22 4.18
CA ALA A 544 4.65 25.41 4.39
C ALA A 544 5.02 25.00 5.80
N HIS A 545 6.26 24.56 6.00
CA HIS A 545 6.77 24.26 7.34
C HIS A 545 8.27 24.51 7.46
N LYS A 546 8.75 24.73 8.69
CA LYS A 546 10.17 24.98 8.95
C LYS A 546 11.00 23.72 8.76
N GLY A 547 12.24 23.91 8.31
CA GLY A 547 13.31 22.93 8.36
C GLY A 547 14.07 23.02 9.68
N TYR A 548 15.06 22.15 9.87
CA TYR A 548 16.01 22.27 10.97
C TYR A 548 17.34 21.60 10.65
N CYS A 549 18.37 21.99 11.39
CA CYS A 549 19.66 21.30 11.40
C CYS A 549 20.22 21.25 12.81
N HIS A 550 20.97 20.19 13.09
CA HIS A 550 21.74 20.02 14.31
C HIS A 550 23.22 20.25 14.00
N ILE A 551 23.82 21.12 14.81
CA ILE A 551 25.19 21.59 14.65
C ILE A 551 25.97 21.21 15.88
N GLU A 552 27.10 20.54 15.69
CA GLU A 552 28.10 20.29 16.72
C GLU A 552 29.16 21.40 16.65
N ILE A 553 29.40 22.08 17.76
CA ILE A 553 30.46 23.09 17.91
C ILE A 553 31.48 22.57 18.92
N LYS A 554 32.71 22.35 18.47
CA LYS A 554 33.84 21.97 19.34
C LYS A 554 34.71 23.18 19.57
N VAL A 555 34.81 23.58 20.83
CA VAL A 555 35.71 24.63 21.29
C VAL A 555 36.94 23.98 21.90
N PHE A 556 38.11 24.41 21.46
CA PHE A 556 39.40 23.83 21.84
C PHE A 556 40.10 24.69 22.89
N GLY A 557 40.81 24.00 23.78
CA GLY A 557 41.70 24.55 24.79
C GLY A 557 43.01 23.77 24.83
N LEU A 558 43.74 23.91 25.93
CA LEU A 558 45.00 23.22 26.20
C LEU A 558 45.01 22.75 27.64
N ALA A 559 45.04 21.43 27.83
CA ALA A 559 45.04 20.84 29.16
C ALA A 559 46.33 21.17 29.92
N ALA A 560 46.16 21.56 31.18
CA ALA A 560 47.22 21.81 32.12
C ALA A 560 46.68 21.57 33.54
N HIS A 561 47.58 21.30 34.49
CA HIS A 561 47.20 21.26 35.90
C HIS A 561 46.57 22.60 36.32
N GLY A 562 45.52 22.59 37.15
CA GLY A 562 44.74 23.78 37.51
C GLY A 562 45.54 24.89 38.19
N SER A 563 46.72 24.58 38.74
CA SER A 563 47.66 25.57 39.28
C SER A 563 48.60 26.19 38.24
N ARG A 564 48.60 25.73 36.99
CA ARG A 564 49.49 26.15 35.90
C ARG A 564 48.72 26.95 34.85
N ALA A 565 48.17 28.07 35.30
CA ALA A 565 47.46 29.04 34.44
C ALA A 565 48.33 29.59 33.30
N ASP A 566 49.66 29.52 33.43
CA ASP A 566 50.62 29.92 32.39
C ASP A 566 50.71 28.95 31.20
N LEU A 567 50.21 27.72 31.36
CA LEU A 567 50.29 26.66 30.35
C LEU A 567 48.92 26.25 29.78
N GLY A 568 47.83 26.54 30.49
CA GLY A 568 46.49 26.07 30.13
C GLY A 568 45.70 27.08 29.29
N ILE A 569 44.84 26.58 28.40
CA ILE A 569 43.80 27.36 27.73
C ILE A 569 42.47 26.69 28.08
N ASP A 570 41.56 27.44 28.68
CA ASP A 570 40.30 26.90 29.19
C ASP A 570 39.23 26.83 28.09
N ALA A 571 38.94 25.63 27.59
CA ALA A 571 37.91 25.42 26.58
C ALA A 571 36.49 25.76 27.06
N ILE A 572 36.17 25.63 28.35
CA ILE A 572 34.84 25.94 28.89
C ILE A 572 34.64 27.46 28.96
N VAL A 573 35.64 28.20 29.40
CA VAL A 573 35.60 29.68 29.38
C VAL A 573 35.48 30.19 27.94
N ASN A 574 36.26 29.61 27.00
CA ASN A 574 36.14 29.93 25.58
C ASN A 574 34.74 29.61 25.02
N ALA A 575 34.13 28.50 25.43
CA ALA A 575 32.75 28.17 25.06
C ALA A 575 31.74 29.22 25.58
N GLY A 576 31.98 29.81 26.75
CA GLY A 576 31.21 30.94 27.25
C GLY A 576 31.21 32.14 26.30
N HIS A 577 32.36 32.50 25.74
CA HIS A 577 32.46 33.57 24.74
C HIS A 577 31.68 33.27 23.46
N PHE A 578 31.74 32.02 22.98
CA PHE A 578 30.93 31.58 21.84
C PHE A 578 29.43 31.70 22.14
N LEU A 579 28.96 31.23 23.30
CA LEU A 579 27.54 31.26 23.68
C LEU A 579 26.99 32.69 23.77
N VAL A 580 27.80 33.66 24.21
CA VAL A 580 27.41 35.08 24.22
C VAL A 580 27.17 35.59 22.79
N GLU A 581 28.09 35.34 21.86
CA GLU A 581 27.92 35.72 20.45
C GLU A 581 26.78 34.95 19.78
N PHE A 582 26.62 33.67 20.09
CA PHE A 582 25.48 32.86 19.64
C PHE A 582 24.15 33.45 20.13
N GLY A 583 24.06 33.91 21.38
CA GLY A 583 22.87 34.59 21.90
C GLY A 583 22.54 35.89 21.17
N LYS A 584 23.55 36.66 20.73
CA LYS A 584 23.35 37.85 19.87
C LYS A 584 22.82 37.44 18.50
N TYR A 585 23.37 36.37 17.92
CA TYR A 585 22.91 35.82 16.65
C TYR A 585 21.45 35.35 16.72
N VAL A 586 21.05 34.63 17.77
CA VAL A 586 19.65 34.20 17.98
C VAL A 586 18.68 35.38 17.96
N LYS A 587 19.01 36.49 18.64
CA LYS A 587 18.19 37.70 18.63
C LYS A 587 18.14 38.34 17.25
N LYS A 588 19.29 38.49 16.60
CA LYS A 588 19.38 39.06 15.25
C LYS A 588 18.54 38.25 14.24
N LEU A 589 18.52 36.94 14.40
CA LEU A 589 17.75 36.04 13.56
C LEU A 589 16.24 36.26 13.73
N GLN A 590 15.78 36.45 14.97
CA GLN A 590 14.38 36.76 15.29
C GLN A 590 13.95 38.16 14.86
N GLU A 591 14.88 39.11 14.80
CA GLU A 591 14.67 40.49 14.35
C GLU A 591 14.86 40.66 12.82
N GLY A 592 15.32 39.61 12.14
CA GLY A 592 15.62 39.61 10.70
C GLY A 592 14.38 39.56 9.80
N PRO A 593 14.55 39.67 8.48
CA PRO A 593 13.45 39.45 7.55
C PRO A 593 12.96 38.00 7.67
N GLY A 594 11.67 37.83 7.94
CA GLY A 594 11.02 36.52 8.00
C GLY A 594 10.40 36.13 6.66
N ASP A 595 10.17 34.82 6.50
CA ASP A 595 9.25 34.29 5.49
C ASP A 595 7.82 34.78 5.76
N GLU A 596 7.05 35.03 4.71
CA GLU A 596 5.69 35.58 4.80
C GLU A 596 4.74 34.68 5.60
N THR A 597 4.93 33.36 5.52
CA THR A 597 4.10 32.38 6.22
C THR A 597 4.75 31.91 7.53
N LEU A 598 6.05 31.59 7.50
CA LEU A 598 6.74 30.89 8.59
C LEU A 598 7.44 31.84 9.57
N GLY A 599 7.49 33.14 9.26
CA GLY A 599 8.25 34.12 10.03
C GLY A 599 9.75 33.84 9.94
N THR A 600 10.49 34.11 11.01
CA THR A 600 11.95 33.99 11.01
C THR A 600 12.42 32.57 11.34
N GLY A 601 13.67 32.28 10.99
CA GLY A 601 14.39 31.17 11.59
C GLY A 601 14.54 31.34 13.12
N THR A 602 14.83 30.25 13.82
CA THR A 602 15.21 30.26 15.24
C THR A 602 16.43 29.39 15.48
N ALA A 603 17.16 29.63 16.58
CA ALA A 603 18.24 28.76 17.01
C ALA A 603 18.34 28.70 18.53
N HIS A 604 18.83 27.58 19.08
CA HIS A 604 19.15 27.43 20.49
C HIS A 604 20.28 26.43 20.71
N ALA A 605 20.97 26.51 21.85
CA ALA A 605 21.93 25.50 22.28
C ALA A 605 21.21 24.50 23.20
N SER A 606 21.24 23.22 22.84
CA SER A 606 20.51 22.16 23.55
C SER A 606 21.39 21.38 24.53
N ILE A 607 22.69 21.23 24.24
CA ILE A 607 23.64 20.47 25.06
C ILE A 607 24.96 21.24 25.17
N VAL A 608 25.55 21.27 26.36
CA VAL A 608 26.92 21.77 26.60
C VAL A 608 27.66 20.77 27.49
N HIS A 609 28.83 20.33 27.07
CA HIS A 609 29.67 19.37 27.80
C HIS A 609 31.15 19.71 27.67
N GLY A 610 31.87 19.83 28.77
CA GLY A 610 33.31 20.10 28.76
C GLY A 610 33.98 19.81 30.10
N GLY A 611 35.27 19.50 30.06
CA GLY A 611 36.06 19.11 31.23
C GLY A 611 35.99 17.62 31.59
N GLU A 612 37.02 17.14 32.28
CA GLU A 612 37.14 15.74 32.73
C GLU A 612 37.22 15.61 34.26
N GLU A 613 37.85 16.58 34.94
CA GLU A 613 38.02 16.63 36.40
C GLU A 613 38.19 18.08 36.89
N GLU A 614 38.11 18.31 38.21
CA GLU A 614 38.14 19.64 38.83
C GLU A 614 39.51 20.34 38.82
N SER A 615 40.61 19.58 38.72
CA SER A 615 41.97 20.07 38.91
C SER A 615 42.77 20.22 37.61
N SER A 616 42.09 20.25 36.46
CA SER A 616 42.71 20.40 35.15
C SER A 616 41.98 21.42 34.27
N TYR A 617 42.74 22.18 33.49
CA TYR A 617 42.18 23.02 32.42
C TYR A 617 41.56 22.11 31.34
N PRO A 618 40.31 22.37 30.90
CA PRO A 618 39.63 21.53 29.92
C PRO A 618 40.22 21.74 28.53
N ALA A 619 40.68 20.65 27.88
CA ALA A 619 41.19 20.71 26.51
C ALA A 619 40.08 20.87 25.45
N GLN A 620 38.82 20.55 25.79
CA GLN A 620 37.70 20.63 24.87
C GLN A 620 36.38 20.92 25.60
N CYS A 621 35.51 21.67 24.94
CA CYS A 621 34.10 21.80 25.27
C CYS A 621 33.26 21.64 24.00
N THR A 622 32.24 20.78 24.03
CA THR A 622 31.32 20.53 22.93
C THR A 622 29.96 21.18 23.23
N ILE A 623 29.40 21.87 22.24
CA ILE A 623 28.06 22.44 22.28
C ILE A 623 27.25 21.82 21.13
N ILE A 624 26.03 21.37 21.39
CA ILE A 624 25.07 21.01 20.35
C ILE A 624 24.03 22.13 20.25
N ALA A 625 23.80 22.61 19.03
CA ALA A 625 22.78 23.61 18.73
C ALA A 625 21.78 23.09 17.69
N GLU A 626 20.54 23.52 17.80
CA GLU A 626 19.52 23.35 16.75
C GLU A 626 19.25 24.70 16.09
N ARG A 627 19.15 24.71 14.76
CA ARG A 627 18.79 25.87 13.94
C ARG A 627 17.62 25.51 13.02
N ARG A 628 16.47 26.18 13.19
CA ARG A 628 15.22 25.98 12.43
C ARG A 628 15.14 26.85 11.17
N THR A 629 15.29 26.26 10.00
CA THR A 629 15.37 27.00 8.72
C THR A 629 13.99 27.30 8.11
N VAL A 630 13.92 28.35 7.28
CA VAL A 630 12.76 28.67 6.43
C VAL A 630 13.13 28.53 4.94
N PRO A 631 12.15 28.44 4.01
CA PRO A 631 12.42 28.31 2.58
C PRO A 631 13.44 29.34 2.07
N GLY A 632 14.47 28.87 1.36
CA GLY A 632 15.59 29.69 0.89
C GLY A 632 16.84 29.67 1.79
N GLU A 633 16.76 29.17 3.03
CA GLU A 633 17.92 28.98 3.91
C GLU A 633 18.51 27.57 3.75
N SER A 634 19.69 27.47 3.12
CA SER A 634 20.38 26.18 2.91
C SER A 634 21.37 25.84 4.02
N ASN A 635 21.82 24.57 4.07
CA ASN A 635 22.86 24.13 5.01
C ASN A 635 24.16 24.92 4.85
N GLU A 636 24.52 25.34 3.64
CA GLU A 636 25.70 26.16 3.38
C GLU A 636 25.56 27.55 3.99
N VAL A 637 24.35 28.13 3.94
CA VAL A 637 24.05 29.41 4.61
C VAL A 637 24.21 29.25 6.11
N VAL A 638 23.59 28.22 6.70
CA VAL A 638 23.69 27.97 8.15
C VAL A 638 25.14 27.72 8.57
N GLN A 639 25.88 26.86 7.88
CA GLN A 639 27.29 26.59 8.19
C GLN A 639 28.10 27.88 8.20
N LYS A 640 27.89 28.75 7.20
CA LYS A 640 28.56 30.05 7.13
C LYS A 640 28.19 30.96 8.32
N GLU A 641 26.94 30.94 8.79
CA GLU A 641 26.52 31.74 9.95
C GLU A 641 27.30 31.35 11.22
N PHE A 642 27.49 30.05 11.46
CA PHE A 642 28.27 29.53 12.59
C PHE A 642 29.76 29.82 12.42
N ASP A 643 30.31 29.65 11.22
CA ASP A 643 31.71 30.01 10.92
C ASP A 643 31.96 31.52 11.15
N ASP A 644 31.00 32.37 10.80
CA ASP A 644 31.06 33.81 11.02
C ASP A 644 30.99 34.16 12.52
N ILE A 645 30.24 33.40 13.34
CA ILE A 645 30.24 33.56 14.81
C ILE A 645 31.63 33.23 15.35
N ILE A 646 32.19 32.07 14.97
CA ILE A 646 33.52 31.62 15.38
C ILE A 646 34.58 32.68 15.00
N ALA A 647 34.52 33.18 13.77
CA ALA A 647 35.45 34.20 13.28
C ALA A 647 35.32 35.55 13.98
N ARG A 648 34.14 35.91 14.51
CA ARG A 648 33.96 37.11 15.36
C ARG A 648 34.61 36.92 16.72
N VAL A 649 34.34 35.80 17.39
CA VAL A 649 34.92 35.51 18.72
C VAL A 649 36.45 35.44 18.62
N ALA A 650 36.99 34.77 17.60
CA ALA A 650 38.43 34.64 17.38
C ALA A 650 39.17 35.99 17.19
N LYS A 651 38.47 37.07 16.86
CA LYS A 651 39.06 38.41 16.76
C LYS A 651 39.15 39.13 18.11
N GLU A 652 38.28 38.78 19.05
CA GLU A 652 38.15 39.47 20.35
C GLU A 652 38.82 38.70 21.49
N VAL A 653 38.86 37.37 21.39
CA VAL A 653 39.37 36.47 22.43
C VAL A 653 40.68 35.84 21.95
N ALA A 654 41.78 36.15 22.63
CA ALA A 654 43.07 35.53 22.37
C ALA A 654 43.01 34.01 22.57
N ASP A 655 43.73 33.26 21.72
CA ASP A 655 43.81 31.80 21.76
C ASP A 655 42.48 31.04 21.59
N PHE A 656 41.40 31.73 21.19
CA PHE A 656 40.12 31.08 20.87
C PHE A 656 40.22 30.29 19.57
N LYS A 657 39.87 29.00 19.64
CA LYS A 657 39.77 28.10 18.49
C LYS A 657 38.52 27.25 18.62
N ALA A 658 37.71 27.19 17.57
CA ALA A 658 36.54 26.34 17.50
C ALA A 658 36.28 25.86 16.06
N GLU A 659 35.52 24.78 15.93
CA GLU A 659 34.94 24.30 14.67
C GLU A 659 33.45 24.05 14.86
N ALA A 660 32.65 24.34 13.83
CA ALA A 660 31.23 24.00 13.79
C ALA A 660 30.97 23.03 12.63
N ARG A 661 30.11 22.03 12.83
CA ARG A 661 29.74 21.06 11.80
C ARG A 661 28.26 20.70 11.92
N ILE A 662 27.52 20.90 10.83
CA ILE A 662 26.19 20.29 10.68
C ILE A 662 26.37 18.77 10.56
N PHE A 663 25.74 18.01 11.46
CA PHE A 663 25.78 16.55 11.42
C PHE A 663 24.42 15.91 11.09
N PHE A 664 23.33 16.69 11.16
CA PHE A 664 22.01 16.26 10.76
C PHE A 664 21.19 17.46 10.25
N SER A 665 20.35 17.26 9.23
CA SER A 665 19.49 18.32 8.69
C SER A 665 18.25 17.76 8.01
N ARG A 666 17.19 18.56 8.06
CA ARG A 666 15.90 18.33 7.42
C ARG A 666 15.42 19.64 6.78
N PRO A 667 15.13 19.67 5.46
CA PRO A 667 14.85 20.91 4.76
C PRO A 667 13.46 21.47 5.10
N PRO A 668 13.25 22.79 4.96
CA PRO A 668 11.93 23.38 5.00
C PRO A 668 11.12 22.98 3.77
N GLN A 669 9.79 23.14 3.83
CA GLN A 669 8.91 22.93 2.69
C GLN A 669 8.06 24.18 2.44
N PHE A 670 7.81 24.48 1.16
CA PHE A 670 6.77 25.41 0.72
C PHE A 670 5.99 24.91 -0.50
N THR A 671 4.66 25.00 -0.45
CA THR A 671 3.71 24.86 -1.57
C THR A 671 2.92 26.16 -1.68
N ALA A 672 2.81 26.72 -2.88
CA ALA A 672 2.12 28.00 -3.06
C ALA A 672 0.62 27.92 -2.68
N ALA A 673 0.11 28.94 -2.00
CA ALA A 673 -1.30 29.03 -1.59
C ALA A 673 -2.26 29.02 -2.80
N ASP A 674 -1.82 29.55 -3.94
CA ASP A 674 -2.61 29.61 -5.17
C ASP A 674 -2.44 28.40 -6.10
N HIS A 675 -1.61 27.42 -5.72
CA HIS A 675 -1.40 26.19 -6.45
C HIS A 675 -2.75 25.45 -6.63
N PRO A 676 -3.02 24.84 -7.81
CA PRO A 676 -4.30 24.17 -8.07
C PRO A 676 -4.68 23.12 -7.01
N PHE A 677 -3.70 22.33 -6.55
CA PHE A 677 -3.91 21.36 -5.49
C PHE A 677 -4.31 22.02 -4.15
N THR A 678 -3.67 23.13 -3.76
CA THR A 678 -4.02 23.87 -2.54
C THR A 678 -5.44 24.44 -2.61
N LYS A 679 -5.85 24.96 -3.76
CA LYS A 679 -7.23 25.45 -3.98
C LYS A 679 -8.26 24.33 -3.90
N LEU A 680 -7.96 23.18 -4.50
CA LEU A 680 -8.81 21.98 -4.42
C LEU A 680 -8.99 21.54 -2.96
N VAL A 681 -7.90 21.35 -2.24
CA VAL A 681 -7.94 20.94 -0.83
C VAL A 681 -8.68 21.98 0.00
N SER A 682 -8.44 23.28 -0.22
CA SER A 682 -9.14 24.37 0.48
C SER A 682 -10.65 24.33 0.26
N SER A 683 -11.11 24.07 -0.97
CA SER A 683 -12.54 23.92 -1.29
C SER A 683 -13.15 22.73 -0.55
N ILE A 684 -12.45 21.60 -0.53
CA ILE A 684 -12.92 20.37 0.13
C ILE A 684 -12.95 20.54 1.64
N VAL A 685 -11.91 21.12 2.24
CA VAL A 685 -11.88 21.49 3.66
C VAL A 685 -13.06 22.40 3.99
N GLY A 686 -13.33 23.40 3.13
CA GLY A 686 -14.49 24.28 3.23
C GLY A 686 -15.81 23.53 3.35
N SER A 687 -15.99 22.56 2.45
CA SER A 687 -17.19 21.73 2.37
C SER A 687 -17.37 20.81 3.59
N VAL A 688 -16.34 20.05 3.97
CA VAL A 688 -16.45 19.05 5.06
C VAL A 688 -16.46 19.67 6.46
N THR A 689 -15.87 20.86 6.61
CA THR A 689 -15.86 21.56 7.90
C THR A 689 -17.03 22.54 8.07
N GLY A 690 -17.65 22.97 6.96
CA GLY A 690 -18.67 24.00 6.93
C GLY A 690 -18.13 25.40 7.28
N LYS A 691 -16.82 25.62 7.16
CA LYS A 691 -16.10 26.87 7.47
C LYS A 691 -15.04 27.12 6.42
N ASP A 692 -14.69 28.39 6.18
CA ASP A 692 -13.60 28.72 5.26
C ASP A 692 -12.29 28.04 5.70
N ALA A 693 -11.58 27.45 4.74
CA ALA A 693 -10.31 26.80 5.00
C ALA A 693 -9.25 27.83 5.42
N VAL A 694 -8.55 27.53 6.51
CA VAL A 694 -7.41 28.33 6.97
C VAL A 694 -6.15 27.76 6.34
N VAL A 695 -5.41 28.59 5.60
CA VAL A 695 -4.10 28.25 5.05
C VAL A 695 -3.03 28.91 5.90
N ALA A 696 -2.16 28.11 6.51
CA ALA A 696 -1.17 28.54 7.49
C ALA A 696 0.20 27.87 7.25
N GLY A 697 1.18 28.23 8.08
CA GLY A 697 2.48 27.57 8.15
C GLY A 697 2.67 26.83 9.45
N ALA A 698 3.29 25.66 9.38
CA ALA A 698 3.63 24.88 10.56
C ALA A 698 5.03 25.25 11.10
N PRO A 699 5.19 25.51 12.40
CA PRO A 699 6.49 25.80 13.00
C PRO A 699 7.37 24.54 13.17
N PHE A 700 6.77 23.35 13.12
CA PHE A 700 7.42 22.05 13.23
C PHE A 700 7.80 21.50 11.84
N TRP A 701 8.53 20.38 11.80
CA TRP A 701 8.94 19.73 10.57
C TRP A 701 8.10 18.47 10.35
N THR A 702 7.85 18.08 9.10
CA THR A 702 7.16 16.83 8.75
C THR A 702 7.70 16.24 7.44
N ASP A 703 7.27 15.02 7.13
CA ASP A 703 7.57 14.30 5.89
C ASP A 703 7.21 15.02 4.57
N CYS A 704 6.41 16.09 4.62
CA CYS A 704 6.10 16.91 3.45
C CYS A 704 7.37 17.34 2.70
N ALA A 705 8.45 17.67 3.41
CA ALA A 705 9.71 18.06 2.79
C ALA A 705 10.35 16.94 1.95
N LEU A 706 10.34 15.70 2.45
CA LEU A 706 10.91 14.55 1.74
C LEU A 706 10.13 14.22 0.47
N LEU A 707 8.80 14.36 0.51
CA LEU A 707 7.94 14.19 -0.65
C LEU A 707 8.21 15.29 -1.71
N ALA A 708 8.36 16.54 -1.26
CA ALA A 708 8.64 17.68 -2.13
C ALA A 708 9.98 17.55 -2.86
N GLU A 709 11.02 17.05 -2.20
CA GLU A 709 12.33 16.78 -2.83
C GLU A 709 12.25 15.78 -4.00
N LYS A 710 11.19 14.95 -4.06
CA LYS A 710 10.93 14.02 -5.17
C LYS A 710 9.93 14.55 -6.19
N GLY A 711 9.57 15.83 -6.11
CA GLY A 711 8.66 16.49 -7.04
C GLY A 711 7.17 16.20 -6.79
N ILE A 712 6.83 15.61 -5.66
CA ILE A 712 5.44 15.39 -5.24
C ILE A 712 4.95 16.67 -4.58
N VAL A 713 3.79 17.20 -4.97
CA VAL A 713 3.22 18.42 -4.35
C VAL A 713 2.58 18.07 -3.00
N PRO A 714 3.17 18.44 -1.85
CA PRO A 714 2.64 18.06 -0.54
C PRO A 714 1.82 19.17 0.09
N LEU A 715 0.82 18.78 0.88
CA LEU A 715 0.13 19.62 1.85
C LEU A 715 0.00 18.86 3.17
N LEU A 716 -0.01 19.59 4.28
CA LEU A 716 -0.24 19.03 5.60
C LEU A 716 -1.67 19.38 6.04
N TRP A 717 -2.49 18.37 6.25
CA TRP A 717 -3.88 18.56 6.67
C TRP A 717 -4.43 17.31 7.37
N GLY A 718 -4.91 17.48 8.60
CA GLY A 718 -5.48 16.38 9.36
C GLY A 718 -6.27 16.84 10.60
N PRO A 719 -6.50 15.92 11.55
CA PRO A 719 -7.54 16.09 12.56
C PRO A 719 -7.18 17.16 13.61
N LYS A 720 -8.16 17.45 14.47
CA LYS A 720 -8.01 18.34 15.61
C LYS A 720 -7.61 17.54 16.83
N GLY A 721 -6.42 17.83 17.37
CA GLY A 721 -5.85 17.13 18.53
C GLY A 721 -5.05 18.07 19.42
N GLU A 722 -4.85 17.63 20.67
CA GLU A 722 -4.14 18.37 21.70
C GLU A 722 -3.27 17.40 22.52
N GLY A 723 -2.25 17.93 23.20
CA GLY A 723 -1.40 17.13 24.09
C GLY A 723 -0.29 16.33 23.40
N PHE A 724 0.17 16.78 22.23
CA PHE A 724 1.33 16.23 21.51
C PHE A 724 2.51 16.00 22.46
N HIS A 725 2.99 14.75 22.51
CA HIS A 725 4.09 14.29 23.38
C HIS A 725 3.88 14.55 24.88
N GLY A 726 2.67 14.97 25.28
CA GLY A 726 2.30 15.32 26.63
C GLY A 726 1.93 14.11 27.49
N LYS A 727 1.60 14.39 28.76
CA LYS A 727 1.13 13.39 29.73
C LYS A 727 -0.26 12.84 29.43
N GLU A 728 -1.00 13.59 28.64
CA GLU A 728 -2.34 13.29 28.15
C GLU A 728 -2.36 13.78 26.70
N GLU A 729 -2.89 12.96 25.81
CA GLU A 729 -3.01 13.23 24.38
C GLU A 729 -4.37 12.74 23.90
N PHE A 730 -5.08 13.58 23.14
CA PHE A 730 -6.36 13.23 22.56
C PHE A 730 -6.62 13.86 21.21
N VAL A 731 -7.48 13.20 20.42
CA VAL A 731 -8.02 13.69 19.15
C VAL A 731 -9.54 13.82 19.23
N HIS A 732 -10.10 14.85 18.59
CA HIS A 732 -11.55 15.03 18.52
C HIS A 732 -12.17 14.10 17.47
N ILE A 733 -13.09 13.23 17.87
CA ILE A 733 -13.62 12.16 17.00
C ILE A 733 -14.27 12.70 15.73
N LYS A 734 -15.01 13.82 15.83
CA LYS A 734 -15.65 14.47 14.68
C LYS A 734 -14.64 14.94 13.63
N SER A 735 -13.46 15.37 14.07
CA SER A 735 -12.42 15.82 13.15
C SER A 735 -11.80 14.66 12.37
N ILE A 736 -11.75 13.45 12.94
CA ILE A 736 -11.30 12.24 12.24
C ILE A 736 -12.26 11.92 11.10
N GLU A 737 -13.57 11.96 11.37
CA GLU A 737 -14.62 11.74 10.36
C GLU A 737 -14.51 12.74 9.21
N GLN A 738 -14.33 14.03 9.53
CA GLN A 738 -14.18 15.10 8.54
C GLN A 738 -12.93 14.93 7.67
N VAL A 739 -11.82 14.49 8.26
CA VAL A 739 -10.59 14.21 7.51
C VAL A 739 -10.78 12.99 6.62
N ALA A 740 -11.39 11.91 7.11
CA ALA A 740 -11.64 10.71 6.30
C ALA A 740 -12.56 11.02 5.09
N GLU A 741 -13.60 11.83 5.29
CA GLU A 741 -14.47 12.33 4.23
C GLU A 741 -13.69 13.22 3.25
N GLY A 742 -12.95 14.21 3.75
CA GLY A 742 -12.22 15.12 2.89
C GLY A 742 -11.09 14.45 2.10
N LEU A 743 -10.36 13.50 2.67
CA LEU A 743 -9.37 12.69 1.93
C LEU A 743 -10.06 11.86 0.83
N THR A 744 -11.25 11.30 1.11
CA THR A 744 -12.05 10.59 0.10
C THR A 744 -12.47 11.55 -1.03
N ASN A 745 -12.88 12.77 -0.70
CA ASN A 745 -13.29 13.78 -1.69
C ASN A 745 -12.08 14.32 -2.48
N ILE A 746 -10.91 14.47 -1.86
CA ILE A 746 -9.66 14.85 -2.53
C ILE A 746 -9.32 13.79 -3.56
N ALA A 747 -9.38 12.51 -3.17
CA ALA A 747 -9.26 11.43 -4.13
C ALA A 747 -10.29 11.59 -5.24
N ALA A 748 -11.59 11.71 -4.97
CA ALA A 748 -12.61 11.80 -6.02
C ALA A 748 -12.40 12.98 -7.01
N GLU A 749 -12.10 14.18 -6.49
CA GLU A 749 -12.11 15.43 -7.23
C GLU A 749 -10.79 15.74 -7.94
N PHE A 750 -9.65 15.25 -7.43
CA PHE A 750 -8.34 15.44 -8.08
C PHE A 750 -8.28 14.80 -9.47
N PHE A 751 -9.18 13.85 -9.76
CA PHE A 751 -9.31 13.21 -11.08
C PHE A 751 -10.42 13.79 -11.97
N THR A 752 -11.07 14.89 -11.58
CA THR A 752 -12.18 15.45 -12.37
C THR A 752 -11.70 16.18 -13.63
N ALA A 753 -12.42 15.95 -14.73
CA ALA A 753 -12.06 16.35 -16.10
C ALA A 753 -12.05 17.87 -16.37
N LEU A 754 -12.38 18.71 -15.37
CA LEU A 754 -12.62 20.14 -15.55
C LEU A 754 -11.34 20.94 -15.85
N GLU A 755 -10.22 20.62 -15.19
CA GLU A 755 -8.92 21.25 -15.48
C GLU A 755 -8.47 20.92 -16.91
N ARG A 756 -8.66 19.66 -17.34
CA ARG A 756 -8.30 19.21 -18.69
C ARG A 756 -9.20 19.77 -19.79
N TYR A 757 -10.48 20.03 -19.50
CA TYR A 757 -11.45 20.61 -20.46
C TYR A 757 -11.03 22.00 -20.96
N LYS A 758 -10.63 22.90 -20.05
CA LYS A 758 -10.19 24.26 -20.41
C LYS A 758 -8.81 24.23 -21.07
N GLU A 759 -7.89 23.42 -20.54
CA GLU A 759 -6.55 23.25 -21.12
C GLU A 759 -6.58 22.68 -22.53
N ASP A 760 -7.45 21.70 -22.82
CA ASP A 760 -7.56 21.10 -24.15
C ASP A 760 -8.20 22.06 -25.16
N THR A 761 -9.22 22.82 -24.74
CA THR A 761 -9.86 23.84 -25.59
C THR A 761 -8.88 24.95 -25.94
N ASN A 762 -8.10 25.42 -24.97
CA ASN A 762 -7.04 26.42 -25.18
C ASN A 762 -5.89 25.86 -26.02
N SER A 763 -5.54 24.57 -25.86
CA SER A 763 -4.52 23.90 -26.68
C SER A 763 -4.92 23.81 -28.16
N VAL A 764 -6.20 23.51 -28.45
CA VAL A 764 -6.72 23.49 -29.83
C VAL A 764 -6.67 24.89 -30.45
N ALA A 765 -7.15 25.90 -29.72
CA ALA A 765 -7.15 27.29 -30.17
C ALA A 765 -5.73 27.83 -30.39
N GLY A 766 -4.83 27.57 -29.45
CA GLY A 766 -3.44 28.03 -29.53
C GLY A 766 -2.66 27.38 -30.66
N TRP A 767 -2.89 26.09 -30.93
CA TRP A 767 -2.27 25.44 -32.09
C TRP A 767 -2.81 25.98 -33.41
N LEU A 768 -4.14 26.17 -33.54
CA LEU A 768 -4.75 26.75 -34.75
C LEU A 768 -4.21 28.15 -35.02
N ALA A 769 -4.19 29.02 -34.01
CA ALA A 769 -3.76 30.40 -34.15
C ALA A 769 -2.27 30.51 -34.48
N SER A 770 -1.41 29.81 -33.75
CA SER A 770 0.04 29.83 -33.99
C SER A 770 0.40 29.23 -35.36
N THR A 771 -0.22 28.12 -35.74
CA THR A 771 0.04 27.44 -37.02
C THR A 771 -0.52 28.23 -38.21
N ALA A 772 -1.71 28.83 -38.09
CA ALA A 772 -2.27 29.71 -39.11
C ALA A 772 -1.41 30.97 -39.30
N LYS A 773 -0.96 31.60 -38.20
CA LYS A 773 -0.07 32.77 -38.25
C LYS A 773 1.27 32.44 -38.90
N ALA A 774 1.91 31.34 -38.50
CA ALA A 774 3.18 30.87 -39.08
C ALA A 774 3.05 30.54 -40.58
N SER A 775 1.84 30.20 -41.04
CA SER A 775 1.52 29.92 -42.44
C SER A 775 1.00 31.13 -43.23
N GLY A 776 1.16 32.35 -42.69
CA GLY A 776 0.85 33.61 -43.36
C GLY A 776 -0.61 34.03 -43.30
N TYR A 777 -1.43 33.39 -42.46
CA TYR A 777 -2.81 33.82 -42.22
C TYR A 777 -2.83 35.15 -41.46
N LYS A 778 -3.59 36.13 -41.97
CA LYS A 778 -3.85 37.38 -41.27
C LYS A 778 -5.27 37.31 -40.68
N PRO A 779 -5.42 37.11 -39.35
CA PRO A 779 -6.73 37.06 -38.74
C PRO A 779 -7.46 38.39 -38.94
N GLN A 780 -8.76 38.34 -39.22
CA GLN A 780 -9.58 39.55 -39.37
C GLN A 780 -9.87 40.24 -38.02
N THR A 781 -9.63 39.56 -36.90
CA THR A 781 -9.80 40.11 -35.54
C THR A 781 -8.84 39.44 -34.56
N THR A 782 -7.76 40.10 -34.18
CA THR A 782 -7.01 39.79 -32.94
C THR A 782 -6.98 41.08 -32.13
N LYS A 783 -7.70 41.13 -31.01
CA LYS A 783 -7.60 42.26 -30.08
C LYS A 783 -6.45 41.96 -29.12
N SER A 784 -5.45 42.83 -29.06
CA SER A 784 -4.47 42.81 -27.97
C SER A 784 -5.15 43.32 -26.71
N ASN A 785 -5.00 42.62 -25.58
CA ASN A 785 -5.40 43.14 -24.28
C ASN A 785 -4.41 44.24 -23.83
N ASP A 786 -4.55 45.46 -24.38
CA ASP A 786 -3.94 46.68 -23.86
C ASP A 786 -5.06 47.59 -23.33
N LYS A 787 -5.44 47.38 -22.06
CA LYS A 787 -6.17 48.36 -21.26
C LYS A 787 -5.69 48.30 -19.81
N ASP A 788 -4.55 48.90 -19.54
CA ASP A 788 -4.42 49.77 -18.37
C ASP A 788 -3.28 50.78 -18.57
N THR A 789 -3.65 52.04 -18.81
CA THR A 789 -2.94 53.29 -18.44
C THR A 789 -3.50 54.48 -19.24
N HIS A 790 -4.62 55.04 -18.77
CA HIS A 790 -4.93 56.44 -19.09
C HIS A 790 -3.99 57.36 -18.28
N GLN A 791 -2.84 57.73 -18.84
CA GLN A 791 -1.98 58.78 -18.30
C GLN A 791 -2.38 60.16 -18.83
N LYS A 792 -2.73 61.06 -17.90
CA LYS A 792 -2.89 62.51 -18.10
C LYS A 792 -1.57 63.15 -18.55
N SER A 793 -1.70 64.22 -19.32
CA SER A 793 -0.63 64.95 -20.02
C SER A 793 0.47 65.55 -19.12
N SER A 794 1.72 65.22 -19.49
CA SER A 794 3.00 65.95 -19.44
C SER A 794 3.23 67.11 -18.45
N GLY A 795 4.18 66.90 -17.53
CA GLY A 795 5.05 67.93 -16.95
C GLY A 795 6.52 67.58 -17.18
N ARG A 796 7.30 68.51 -17.74
CA ARG A 796 8.67 68.32 -18.25
C ARG A 796 9.71 68.37 -17.11
N LEU A 797 10.38 67.25 -16.81
CA LEU A 797 11.50 67.21 -15.86
C LEU A 797 12.82 67.68 -16.51
N LYS A 798 13.53 68.59 -15.82
CA LYS A 798 14.90 69.06 -16.12
C LYS A 798 15.88 68.48 -15.09
N GLY A 799 17.11 68.17 -15.52
CA GLY A 799 18.33 68.17 -14.68
C GLY A 799 18.44 67.12 -13.56
N ASN A 800 19.61 66.48 -13.45
CA ASN A 800 19.97 65.34 -12.57
C ASN A 800 19.16 64.04 -12.72
N ALA A 801 17.84 64.09 -12.94
CA ALA A 801 17.02 62.90 -13.22
C ALA A 801 17.37 62.19 -14.55
N ARG A 802 18.05 62.90 -15.48
CA ARG A 802 18.50 62.31 -16.76
C ARG A 802 19.80 61.50 -16.62
N LYS A 803 20.54 61.65 -15.52
CA LYS A 803 21.80 60.93 -15.27
C LYS A 803 21.56 59.61 -14.54
N GLU A 804 20.63 59.57 -13.58
CA GLU A 804 20.19 58.32 -12.92
C GLU A 804 19.47 57.37 -13.89
N ALA A 805 18.67 57.91 -14.82
CA ALA A 805 18.01 57.10 -15.85
C ALA A 805 18.98 56.40 -16.83
N LYS A 806 20.25 56.82 -16.88
CA LYS A 806 21.25 56.23 -17.79
C LYS A 806 22.15 55.18 -17.11
N GLN A 807 22.14 55.09 -15.77
CA GLN A 807 22.89 54.08 -15.02
C GLN A 807 22.06 52.81 -14.71
N ASN A 808 20.72 52.88 -14.76
CA ASN A 808 19.84 51.72 -14.64
C ASN A 808 19.57 50.98 -15.98
N ALA A 809 20.34 51.26 -17.03
CA ALA A 809 20.16 50.66 -18.37
C ALA A 809 21.09 49.47 -18.66
N THR A 810 21.50 48.73 -17.64
CA THR A 810 22.18 47.43 -17.77
C THR A 810 21.61 46.45 -16.75
N GLY A 811 20.43 45.91 -17.07
CA GLY A 811 19.76 44.84 -16.33
C GLY A 811 18.81 44.09 -17.28
N SER A 812 18.89 42.76 -17.25
CA SER A 812 18.17 41.80 -18.11
C SER A 812 16.67 42.10 -18.27
N LYS A 813 16.16 42.12 -19.50
CA LYS A 813 14.72 42.19 -19.80
C LYS A 813 14.06 40.85 -19.47
N ASN A 814 13.17 40.82 -18.48
CA ASN A 814 12.16 39.76 -18.34
C ASN A 814 11.15 39.86 -19.49
N GLU A 815 11.10 38.85 -20.35
CA GLU A 815 10.12 38.72 -21.45
C GLU A 815 8.84 38.04 -20.93
N THR A 816 7.85 38.83 -20.52
CA THR A 816 6.46 38.36 -20.35
C THR A 816 5.77 38.30 -21.73
N GLY A 817 5.24 37.13 -22.10
CA GLY A 817 4.53 36.91 -23.36
C GLY A 817 3.18 37.64 -23.46
N GLN A 818 2.80 38.06 -24.67
CA GLN A 818 1.59 38.84 -24.92
C GLN A 818 0.37 37.89 -25.09
N LYS A 819 -0.76 38.16 -24.42
CA LYS A 819 -2.00 37.35 -24.49
C LYS A 819 -2.93 37.82 -25.63
N TYR A 820 -3.50 36.88 -26.39
CA TYR A 820 -4.43 37.13 -27.49
C TYR A 820 -5.67 36.24 -27.39
N THR A 821 -6.84 36.84 -27.58
CA THR A 821 -8.12 36.12 -27.62
C THR A 821 -8.44 35.65 -29.04
N VAL A 822 -8.78 34.37 -29.21
CA VAL A 822 -9.19 33.76 -30.49
C VAL A 822 -10.71 33.56 -30.47
N GLU A 823 -11.41 34.25 -31.37
CA GLU A 823 -12.87 34.10 -31.49
C GLU A 823 -13.23 32.77 -32.18
N VAL A 824 -14.29 32.12 -31.70
CA VAL A 824 -14.78 30.82 -32.23
C VAL A 824 -14.98 30.84 -33.75
N LYS A 825 -15.51 31.96 -34.27
CA LYS A 825 -15.79 32.13 -35.70
C LYS A 825 -14.54 31.98 -36.59
N ASP A 826 -13.36 32.18 -36.02
CA ASP A 826 -12.08 32.16 -36.73
C ASP A 826 -11.46 30.75 -36.79
N PHE A 827 -11.99 29.77 -36.06
CA PHE A 827 -11.45 28.41 -35.99
C PHE A 827 -11.48 27.69 -37.35
N ILE A 828 -12.63 27.68 -38.02
CA ILE A 828 -12.79 27.04 -39.35
C ILE A 828 -11.95 27.76 -40.43
N PRO A 829 -11.98 29.11 -40.54
CA PRO A 829 -11.09 29.84 -41.45
C PRO A 829 -9.61 29.52 -41.27
N MET A 830 -9.12 29.44 -40.03
CA MET A 830 -7.74 29.07 -39.73
C MET A 830 -7.45 27.63 -40.13
N ALA A 831 -8.34 26.68 -39.79
CA ALA A 831 -8.21 25.28 -40.16
C ALA A 831 -8.15 25.07 -41.68
N ASN A 832 -9.01 25.76 -42.44
CA ASN A 832 -9.03 25.71 -43.90
C ASN A 832 -7.77 26.32 -44.53
N HIS A 833 -7.26 27.41 -43.96
CA HIS A 833 -6.00 28.03 -44.42
C HIS A 833 -4.80 27.08 -44.23
N ILE A 834 -4.72 26.45 -43.04
CA ILE A 834 -3.70 25.44 -42.74
C ILE A 834 -3.82 24.25 -43.71
N ALA A 835 -5.04 23.78 -43.98
CA ALA A 835 -5.30 22.68 -44.90
C ALA A 835 -4.92 23.00 -46.36
N ALA A 836 -5.08 24.27 -46.79
CA ALA A 836 -4.81 24.72 -48.15
C ALA A 836 -3.32 24.89 -48.49
N GLN A 837 -2.43 24.96 -47.49
CA GLN A 837 -0.99 25.07 -47.72
C GLN A 837 -0.40 23.78 -48.30
N LYS A 838 0.06 23.85 -49.56
CA LYS A 838 0.66 22.72 -50.29
C LYS A 838 2.20 22.74 -50.32
N LYS A 839 2.85 23.87 -50.02
CA LYS A 839 4.33 24.03 -50.03
C LYS A 839 4.80 25.11 -49.04
N PRO A 840 5.41 24.74 -47.89
CA PRO A 840 5.47 23.39 -47.34
C PRO A 840 4.08 22.90 -46.92
N ARG A 841 3.83 21.59 -46.99
CA ARG A 841 2.59 20.99 -46.47
C ARG A 841 2.68 20.92 -44.96
N ILE A 842 1.73 21.51 -44.24
CA ILE A 842 1.68 21.47 -42.77
C ILE A 842 1.10 20.12 -42.35
N GLN A 843 1.87 19.32 -41.62
CA GLN A 843 1.35 18.09 -41.00
C GLN A 843 0.69 18.42 -39.66
N VAL A 844 -0.48 17.83 -39.41
CA VAL A 844 -1.18 17.95 -38.14
C VAL A 844 -0.58 16.92 -37.17
N PRO A 845 -0.04 17.33 -36.00
CA PRO A 845 0.49 16.40 -35.01
C PRO A 845 -0.57 15.41 -34.52
N GLY A 846 -0.15 14.18 -34.23
CA GLY A 846 -1.04 13.16 -33.65
C GLY A 846 -1.63 13.58 -32.30
N SER A 847 -0.91 14.40 -31.53
CA SER A 847 -1.38 14.99 -30.29
C SER A 847 -2.55 15.95 -30.52
N PHE A 848 -2.49 16.83 -31.51
CA PHE A 848 -3.60 17.74 -31.86
C PHE A 848 -4.85 16.97 -32.30
N ALA A 849 -4.68 15.94 -33.15
CA ALA A 849 -5.79 15.09 -33.59
C ALA A 849 -6.48 14.40 -32.40
N THR A 850 -5.68 13.89 -31.46
CA THR A 850 -6.19 13.27 -30.22
C THR A 850 -6.90 14.30 -29.33
N THR A 851 -6.33 15.49 -29.15
CA THR A 851 -6.90 16.57 -28.35
C THR A 851 -8.24 17.06 -28.93
N ILE A 852 -8.33 17.31 -30.23
CA ILE A 852 -9.58 17.79 -30.84
C ILE A 852 -10.69 16.73 -30.81
N ASP A 853 -10.37 15.46 -31.04
CA ASP A 853 -11.34 14.35 -30.92
C ASP A 853 -11.87 14.22 -29.48
N ARG A 854 -10.98 14.39 -28.49
CA ARG A 854 -11.34 14.38 -27.07
C ARG A 854 -12.27 15.54 -26.71
N VAL A 855 -11.95 16.78 -27.11
CA VAL A 855 -12.81 17.95 -26.85
C VAL A 855 -14.18 17.79 -27.51
N ILE A 856 -14.23 17.29 -28.74
CA ILE A 856 -15.51 17.00 -29.44
C ILE A 856 -16.33 15.98 -28.64
N TYR A 857 -15.72 14.86 -28.23
CA TYR A 857 -16.41 13.81 -27.48
C TYR A 857 -17.02 14.32 -26.17
N GLU A 858 -16.21 15.00 -25.37
CA GLU A 858 -16.65 15.55 -24.07
C GLU A 858 -17.78 16.57 -24.26
N ARG A 859 -17.66 17.49 -25.23
CA ARG A 859 -18.71 18.50 -25.50
C ARG A 859 -19.98 17.92 -26.15
N SER A 860 -19.87 16.86 -26.94
CA SER A 860 -21.02 16.20 -27.60
C SER A 860 -21.86 15.38 -26.63
N SER A 861 -21.27 14.92 -25.53
CA SER A 861 -21.95 14.13 -24.51
C SER A 861 -23.02 14.91 -23.73
N PHE A 862 -22.95 16.25 -23.78
CA PHE A 862 -23.86 17.24 -23.17
C PHE A 862 -25.36 16.94 -23.39
N ARG A 863 -25.81 16.81 -24.64
CA ARG A 863 -27.24 16.63 -24.98
C ARG A 863 -27.80 15.30 -24.50
N ARG A 864 -27.00 14.23 -24.60
CA ARG A 864 -27.40 12.87 -24.19
C ARG A 864 -27.73 12.85 -22.70
N LEU A 865 -26.90 13.48 -21.89
CA LEU A 865 -27.01 13.49 -20.43
C LEU A 865 -28.11 14.42 -19.91
N LEU A 866 -28.38 15.54 -20.59
CA LEU A 866 -29.49 16.46 -20.25
C LEU A 866 -30.87 15.87 -20.54
N THR A 867 -31.01 15.16 -21.66
CA THR A 867 -32.26 14.46 -22.03
C THR A 867 -32.58 13.33 -21.05
N GLU A 868 -31.55 12.64 -20.55
CA GLU A 868 -31.66 11.59 -19.53
C GLU A 868 -32.08 12.12 -18.15
N GLN A 869 -31.93 13.42 -17.88
CA GLN A 869 -32.29 14.06 -16.59
C GLN A 869 -33.54 14.94 -16.65
N GLY A 870 -34.22 15.04 -17.80
CA GLY A 870 -35.52 15.73 -17.92
C GLY A 870 -35.45 17.26 -17.76
N LEU A 871 -34.27 17.87 -17.91
CA LEU A 871 -34.07 19.32 -17.82
C LEU A 871 -34.20 19.95 -19.22
N GLU A 872 -35.09 20.93 -19.37
CA GLU A 872 -35.16 21.77 -20.56
C GLU A 872 -34.06 22.83 -20.51
N VAL A 873 -33.18 22.84 -21.50
CA VAL A 873 -32.16 23.90 -21.70
C VAL A 873 -32.79 25.04 -22.48
N ASP A 874 -32.40 26.28 -22.16
CA ASP A 874 -32.75 27.43 -23.00
C ASP A 874 -32.32 27.17 -24.45
N LYS A 875 -33.25 27.32 -25.39
CA LYS A 875 -33.08 26.93 -26.79
C LYS A 875 -31.91 27.67 -27.44
N THR A 876 -31.69 28.92 -27.02
CA THR A 876 -30.60 29.79 -27.48
C THR A 876 -29.22 29.28 -27.03
N THR A 877 -29.10 28.80 -25.79
CA THR A 877 -27.86 28.23 -25.24
C THR A 877 -27.54 26.86 -25.86
N ASP A 878 -28.54 26.00 -26.05
CA ASP A 878 -28.37 24.68 -26.70
C ASP A 878 -27.90 24.83 -28.16
N ASP A 879 -28.47 25.80 -28.87
CA ASP A 879 -28.08 26.11 -30.25
C ASP A 879 -26.63 26.64 -30.34
N SER A 880 -26.15 27.40 -29.34
CA SER A 880 -24.77 27.93 -29.25
C SER A 880 -23.75 26.83 -28.93
N HIS A 881 -24.03 25.95 -27.96
CA HIS A 881 -23.11 24.85 -27.62
C HIS A 881 -23.03 23.82 -28.75
N ALA A 882 -24.17 23.46 -29.33
CA ALA A 882 -24.21 22.62 -30.53
C ALA A 882 -23.50 23.30 -31.71
N HIS A 883 -23.55 24.63 -31.80
CA HIS A 883 -22.79 25.39 -32.80
C HIS A 883 -21.28 25.26 -32.59
N PHE A 884 -20.78 25.38 -31.35
CA PHE A 884 -19.36 25.22 -31.07
C PHE A 884 -18.85 23.80 -31.33
N VAL A 885 -19.62 22.76 -30.97
CA VAL A 885 -19.29 21.36 -31.32
C VAL A 885 -19.18 21.18 -32.83
N ARG A 886 -20.16 21.70 -33.59
CA ARG A 886 -20.12 21.69 -35.06
C ARG A 886 -18.89 22.43 -35.61
N VAL A 887 -18.45 23.50 -34.96
CA VAL A 887 -17.24 24.24 -35.34
C VAL A 887 -15.99 23.38 -35.15
N LEU A 888 -15.84 22.71 -34.01
CA LEU A 888 -14.71 21.82 -33.75
C LEU A 888 -14.70 20.58 -34.67
N GLU A 889 -15.86 20.00 -34.94
CA GLU A 889 -16.00 18.92 -35.92
C GLU A 889 -15.61 19.37 -37.32
N ALA A 890 -16.04 20.56 -37.74
CA ALA A 890 -15.66 21.15 -39.02
C ALA A 890 -14.15 21.43 -39.11
N VAL A 891 -13.53 21.89 -38.03
CA VAL A 891 -12.06 22.06 -37.93
C VAL A 891 -11.36 20.71 -38.09
N ARG A 892 -11.81 19.66 -37.39
CA ARG A 892 -11.26 18.31 -37.53
C ARG A 892 -11.34 17.82 -38.97
N GLU A 893 -12.51 17.94 -39.60
CA GLU A 893 -12.71 17.50 -40.98
C GLU A 893 -11.87 18.29 -41.98
N ALA A 894 -11.75 19.61 -41.81
CA ALA A 894 -10.90 20.46 -42.65
C ALA A 894 -9.42 20.04 -42.59
N LEU A 895 -8.94 19.68 -41.40
CA LEU A 895 -7.54 19.29 -41.16
C LEU A 895 -7.26 17.81 -41.43
N ARG A 896 -8.29 16.98 -41.56
CA ARG A 896 -8.20 15.52 -41.79
C ARG A 896 -7.28 15.10 -42.93
N PRO A 897 -7.22 15.79 -44.09
CA PRO A 897 -6.28 15.45 -45.15
C PRO A 897 -4.80 15.59 -44.74
N ASN A 898 -4.51 16.39 -43.71
CA ASN A 898 -3.17 16.67 -43.22
C ASN A 898 -2.85 15.98 -41.89
N MET A 899 -3.79 15.20 -41.33
CA MET A 899 -3.56 14.33 -40.18
C MET A 899 -2.85 13.04 -40.60
N SER A 900 -1.86 12.62 -39.81
CA SER A 900 -1.24 11.31 -39.94
C SER A 900 -2.32 10.22 -39.82
N LYS A 901 -2.34 9.23 -40.72
CA LYS A 901 -3.24 8.09 -40.58
C LYS A 901 -2.92 7.39 -39.25
N PRO A 902 -3.89 7.10 -38.37
CA PRO A 902 -3.63 6.24 -37.24
C PRO A 902 -3.12 4.89 -37.75
N ALA A 903 -2.05 4.37 -37.13
CA ALA A 903 -1.68 2.98 -37.33
C ALA A 903 -2.94 2.13 -37.11
N ARG A 904 -3.19 1.15 -38.00
CA ARG A 904 -4.41 0.32 -37.98
C ARG A 904 -4.54 -0.45 -36.66
N GLY A 905 -5.08 0.18 -35.63
CA GLY A 905 -5.83 -0.43 -34.55
C GLY A 905 -7.31 -0.30 -34.89
N LYS A 906 -8.04 -1.42 -34.90
CA LYS A 906 -9.45 -1.49 -35.32
C LYS A 906 -10.32 -0.55 -34.49
N SER A 907 -11.11 0.29 -35.16
CA SER A 907 -12.26 0.97 -34.55
C SER A 907 -13.36 -0.04 -34.19
N PRO A 908 -14.01 0.07 -33.02
CA PRO A 908 -15.10 -0.82 -32.67
C PRO A 908 -16.36 -0.44 -33.47
N GLN A 909 -16.83 -1.35 -34.32
CA GLN A 909 -18.21 -1.32 -34.81
C GLN A 909 -19.17 -1.91 -33.76
N PRO A 910 -20.43 -1.45 -33.71
CA PRO A 910 -21.42 -2.01 -32.81
C PRO A 910 -21.99 -3.33 -33.36
N ASN A 911 -22.10 -4.33 -32.48
CA ASN A 911 -22.89 -5.58 -32.57
C ASN A 911 -22.36 -6.75 -33.43
N ASN A 912 -21.75 -7.76 -32.77
CA ASN A 912 -22.13 -9.18 -32.91
C ASN A 912 -21.54 -10.04 -31.75
N PRO A 913 -22.34 -10.68 -30.86
CA PRO A 913 -21.83 -11.31 -29.63
C PRO A 913 -21.35 -12.77 -29.76
N ARG A 914 -20.75 -13.19 -30.89
CA ARG A 914 -20.40 -14.62 -31.09
C ARG A 914 -19.03 -14.95 -31.71
N GLY A 915 -18.07 -14.03 -31.79
CA GLY A 915 -16.83 -14.27 -32.57
C GLY A 915 -15.47 -14.06 -31.88
N LEU A 916 -15.41 -13.75 -30.58
CA LEU A 916 -14.19 -13.25 -29.93
C LEU A 916 -13.29 -14.30 -29.23
N ALA A 917 -13.54 -15.59 -29.44
CA ALA A 917 -12.91 -16.65 -28.65
C ALA A 917 -11.71 -17.38 -29.29
N GLN A 918 -11.13 -16.92 -30.42
CA GLN A 918 -10.14 -17.75 -31.13
C GLN A 918 -8.81 -17.12 -31.58
N ASN A 919 -8.49 -15.85 -31.32
CA ASN A 919 -7.25 -15.24 -31.83
C ASN A 919 -6.39 -14.52 -30.78
N PHE A 920 -6.16 -15.13 -29.61
CA PHE A 920 -5.18 -14.65 -28.61
C PHE A 920 -4.04 -15.67 -28.37
N GLY A 921 -3.64 -16.39 -29.42
CA GLY A 921 -2.38 -17.14 -29.41
C GLY A 921 -1.31 -16.30 -30.12
N LEU A 922 -0.26 -15.91 -29.38
CA LEU A 922 0.93 -15.12 -29.80
C LEU A 922 0.80 -13.59 -29.67
N LEU A 923 0.91 -13.11 -28.43
CA LEU A 923 1.40 -11.76 -28.15
C LEU A 923 2.60 -11.88 -27.20
N THR A 924 3.80 -11.75 -27.75
CA THR A 924 5.00 -11.39 -26.99
C THR A 924 4.80 -9.97 -26.45
N VAL A 925 4.96 -9.81 -25.14
CA VAL A 925 4.94 -8.51 -24.45
C VAL A 925 6.26 -7.81 -24.76
N GLU A 926 6.22 -6.73 -25.53
CA GLU A 926 7.29 -5.73 -25.53
C GLU A 926 6.91 -4.65 -24.53
N GLU A 927 7.81 -4.35 -23.59
CA GLU A 927 7.68 -3.18 -22.71
C GLU A 927 7.56 -1.92 -23.57
N PRO A 928 6.66 -0.97 -23.23
CA PRO A 928 6.58 0.29 -23.94
C PRO A 928 7.89 1.06 -23.77
N SER A 929 8.45 1.58 -24.88
CA SER A 929 9.65 2.41 -24.82
C SER A 929 9.42 3.66 -23.97
N ALA A 930 10.49 4.22 -23.40
CA ALA A 930 10.43 5.48 -22.65
C ALA A 930 9.82 6.64 -23.47
N GLU A 931 9.87 6.57 -24.81
CA GLU A 931 9.23 7.54 -25.71
C GLU A 931 7.70 7.36 -25.78
N PHE A 932 7.18 6.13 -25.60
CA PHE A 932 5.75 5.84 -25.51
C PHE A 932 5.15 6.23 -24.15
N LEU A 933 5.90 6.01 -23.06
CA LEU A 933 5.49 6.43 -21.70
C LEU A 933 5.52 7.96 -21.54
N ASN A 934 6.38 8.66 -22.29
CA ASN A 934 6.45 10.12 -22.33
C ASN A 934 5.53 10.78 -23.39
N ALA A 935 4.71 10.01 -24.12
CA ALA A 935 3.87 10.51 -25.19
C ALA A 935 2.56 11.15 -24.68
N VAL A 936 2.66 12.17 -23.84
CA VAL A 936 1.62 13.22 -23.75
C VAL A 936 2.31 14.56 -24.01
N GLU A 937 2.97 14.68 -25.16
CA GLU A 937 3.37 15.99 -25.65
C GLU A 937 2.13 16.72 -26.16
N HIS A 938 1.69 17.74 -25.40
CA HIS A 938 0.85 18.81 -25.92
C HIS A 938 1.46 19.34 -27.23
N PRO A 939 0.67 19.80 -28.20
CA PRO A 939 1.23 20.39 -29.42
C PRO A 939 2.20 21.52 -29.02
N LYS A 940 3.51 21.30 -29.15
CA LYS A 940 4.50 22.35 -28.90
C LYS A 940 4.22 23.49 -29.87
N GLN A 941 4.10 24.71 -29.34
CA GLN A 941 4.02 25.92 -30.16
C GLN A 941 5.17 25.89 -31.18
N VAL A 942 4.85 26.11 -32.45
CA VAL A 942 5.86 26.17 -33.51
C VAL A 942 6.89 27.23 -33.10
N ALA A 943 8.16 26.83 -33.02
CA ALA A 943 9.21 27.61 -32.38
C ALA A 943 9.28 29.06 -32.91
N GLN A 944 9.41 30.01 -31.97
CA GLN A 944 9.62 31.47 -32.10
C GLN A 944 8.40 32.41 -31.96
N ASP A 945 7.37 32.07 -31.18
CA ASP A 945 6.39 33.09 -30.75
C ASP A 945 5.97 32.86 -29.29
N LYS A 946 6.44 33.69 -28.35
CA LYS A 946 6.05 33.68 -26.91
C LYS A 946 4.66 34.29 -26.69
N THR A 947 3.71 33.90 -27.53
CA THR A 947 2.37 34.47 -27.57
C THR A 947 1.37 33.45 -27.01
N VAL A 948 0.61 33.82 -25.98
CA VAL A 948 -0.41 32.95 -25.36
C VAL A 948 -1.76 33.24 -26.02
N TYR A 949 -2.42 32.21 -26.55
CA TYR A 949 -3.72 32.33 -27.20
C TYR A 949 -4.79 31.66 -26.32
N GLU A 950 -5.82 32.41 -25.94
CA GLU A 950 -6.95 31.95 -25.13
C GLU A 950 -8.24 32.09 -25.97
N VAL A 951 -9.21 31.19 -25.82
CA VAL A 951 -10.52 31.35 -26.50
C VAL A 951 -11.28 32.50 -25.83
N GLU A 952 -12.08 33.24 -26.59
CA GLU A 952 -12.98 34.26 -26.03
C GLU A 952 -13.80 33.66 -24.87
N GLU A 953 -13.56 34.16 -23.66
CA GLU A 953 -14.36 33.81 -22.48
C GLU A 953 -15.79 34.26 -22.75
N GLN A 954 -16.68 33.30 -22.97
CA GLN A 954 -18.09 33.54 -22.75
C GLN A 954 -18.28 33.51 -21.22
N ASP A 955 -18.06 34.66 -20.57
CA ASP A 955 -18.59 34.94 -19.24
C ASP A 955 -20.12 34.98 -19.34
N SER A 956 -20.72 33.83 -19.62
CA SER A 956 -22.16 33.66 -19.64
C SER A 956 -22.56 32.81 -18.44
N LEU A 957 -23.81 33.00 -18.03
CA LEU A 957 -24.50 32.12 -17.10
C LEU A 957 -24.31 30.64 -17.49
N ASP A 958 -24.02 30.34 -18.76
CA ASP A 958 -23.85 28.99 -19.31
C ASP A 958 -22.54 28.32 -18.86
N ASP A 959 -21.43 29.04 -18.70
CA ASP A 959 -20.18 28.49 -18.16
C ASP A 959 -20.33 28.22 -16.66
N ALA A 960 -21.00 29.13 -15.95
CA ALA A 960 -21.35 28.95 -14.54
C ALA A 960 -22.36 27.80 -14.35
N LEU A 961 -23.35 27.64 -15.22
CA LEU A 961 -24.33 26.55 -15.20
C LEU A 961 -23.71 25.21 -15.61
N THR A 962 -22.74 25.20 -16.52
CA THR A 962 -22.01 23.99 -16.92
C THR A 962 -21.08 23.53 -15.78
N ILE A 963 -20.33 24.46 -15.17
CA ILE A 963 -19.51 24.19 -13.99
C ILE A 963 -20.40 23.73 -12.82
N TRP A 964 -21.49 24.44 -12.54
CA TRP A 964 -22.47 24.06 -11.53
C TRP A 964 -23.11 22.70 -11.83
N HIS A 965 -23.43 22.37 -13.08
CA HIS A 965 -24.05 21.10 -13.43
C HIS A 965 -23.06 19.93 -13.41
N LEU A 966 -21.80 20.13 -13.79
CA LEU A 966 -20.74 19.12 -13.62
C LEU A 966 -20.48 18.87 -12.14
N LEU A 967 -20.37 19.92 -11.33
CA LEU A 967 -20.25 19.82 -9.87
C LEU A 967 -21.49 19.18 -9.23
N ILE A 968 -22.71 19.52 -9.65
CA ILE A 968 -23.95 18.91 -9.17
C ILE A 968 -24.08 17.46 -9.65
N THR A 969 -23.62 17.12 -10.86
CA THR A 969 -23.67 15.76 -11.40
C THR A 969 -22.66 14.87 -10.70
N ASP A 970 -21.46 15.35 -10.43
CA ASP A 970 -20.47 14.61 -9.67
C ASP A 970 -20.89 14.55 -8.19
N ALA A 971 -21.37 15.65 -7.60
CA ALA A 971 -21.98 15.64 -6.28
C ALA A 971 -23.21 14.72 -6.21
N LYS A 972 -24.04 14.61 -7.25
CA LYS A 972 -25.22 13.72 -7.29
C LYS A 972 -24.82 12.28 -7.54
N LYS A 973 -23.81 11.98 -8.36
CA LYS A 973 -23.24 10.62 -8.47
C LYS A 973 -22.62 10.19 -7.15
N ILE A 974 -21.93 11.09 -6.48
CA ILE A 974 -21.38 10.90 -5.14
C ILE A 974 -22.54 10.68 -4.16
N ARG A 975 -23.57 11.54 -4.16
CA ARG A 975 -24.72 11.48 -3.24
C ARG A 975 -25.68 10.32 -3.49
N GLU A 976 -25.92 9.90 -4.73
CA GLU A 976 -26.69 8.70 -5.09
C GLU A 976 -25.93 7.42 -4.72
N ARG A 977 -24.60 7.47 -4.70
CA ARG A 977 -23.74 6.36 -4.21
C ARG A 977 -23.52 6.39 -2.70
N ILE A 978 -23.67 7.54 -2.05
CA ILE A 978 -23.63 7.71 -0.59
C ILE A 978 -25.01 7.47 0.05
N ALA A 979 -26.13 7.86 -0.58
CA ALA A 979 -27.49 7.69 -0.05
C ALA A 979 -28.01 6.24 -0.09
N TRP A 980 -27.14 5.29 -0.46
CA TRP A 980 -27.32 3.84 -0.34
C TRP A 980 -26.45 3.23 0.78
N VAL A 981 -26.03 4.08 1.73
CA VAL A 981 -25.53 3.75 3.07
C VAL A 981 -26.51 4.36 4.05
#